data_AF-A0A7C5LK52-F1
#
_entry.id   AF-A0A7C5LK52-F1
#
_cell.length_a   1.000
_cell.length_b   1.000
_cell.length_c   1.000
_cell.angle_alpha   90.00
_cell.angle_beta   90.00
_cell.angle_gamma   90.00
#
_symmetry.space_group_name_H-M   'P 1'
#
loop_
_entity.id
_entity.type
_entity.pdbx_description
1 polymer ?
#
loop_
_entity_poly.entity_id
_entity_poly.type
_entity_poly.pdbx_seq_one_letter_code
_entity_poly.pdbx_strand_id
1 'polypeptide(L)'
;MDRKKIKMTGIELLILLIFFSFNLTAAEETRTKGVPWTIDDVILLERASDFQISPDGSQAVWVKNIPDKEKDRRISHLFLSYLEKNGETVQLTRSSSSEFHPRWSPGGNLIAFLSNRRDSTSASGGEESKENQIWLLDLRGGEPWKVTGLEFGVLDFDWIDDQHFLVLAREPKTLRELKDKEKKDDSIIYEDQEHMIPQRLFIYCLKENLWHRLTDNKDQINNFFLSPDKNYVVTRNNQSLAYEVDKKIKPKFFLVRLQDKSSQEIFPEKFFKPSDIYWELNSQGFYFTVVRTVDPVNETSGAKFLYYYDLKTGQHQEINLNWDWGLMDEGFMVREDGFIASLASGAIPKWRRYYRKEKEFSFQELEGQHYPHVYGLVMQQKGNRLVYFYTTASVPGQWFSGRLEANRILTENQLGELNSNLKGKKLAKTEVIKWKGALEEEVEGILYYPHDYQPGLKYPLFLNIHGGPMGIDLDAFEESYAYYPNLLAQKGCFVLMPNYHGSDGYGQKFAESIRGHYYEYEIEDMLKGIDYLVAKGLVDSEKLGTMGWSNGGILSIGLAVWTDKFKVAGVGAADVNWISDYGTCAFGVSFDNYYLLGPPWERPDYYLKKSPLFHFKDMKVPTIIFHGTEDTNVPFGQGMEHYRALQQIGQAPVRFIIFPGEPHGLRKLSHQRRKMEEELAWFDKHFFKSSRTENEALKEGSPLDLALKSQKFARNGRAYGLVVNGKTIPETVIWSGVEVGRFEVTRAQWKAYDPAFHFEPGTENYPVNGISFEQAKKYVAWLSKLTGDNYYLPAEEEARKLLALAGAQDNTLDYWAGYPVNYDDAKLLIEAIGRLKSRGALLLPVDRFIPVTDNLIFGLGGNVAEWAVGPNGQGKPLGLSAVHRAASKEAYAPPPAEYIGLRVFKQPKK
;
A
#
# COMPACT_ATOMS: atom_id res chain seq x y z
N MET A 1 -9.79 -32.13 68.37
CA MET A 1 -9.33 -33.53 68.17
C MET A 1 -9.16 -33.69 66.66
N ASP A 2 -8.03 -34.06 66.07
CA ASP A 2 -6.83 -34.71 66.57
C ASP A 2 -5.70 -34.45 65.54
N ARG A 3 -4.52 -33.98 65.98
CA ARG A 3 -3.35 -33.79 65.09
C ARG A 3 -2.55 -35.08 65.07
N LYS A 4 -2.61 -35.87 63.98
CA LYS A 4 -1.61 -36.91 63.71
C LYS A 4 -0.56 -36.38 62.74
N LYS A 5 0.64 -36.13 63.27
CA LYS A 5 1.88 -35.95 62.50
C LYS A 5 2.28 -37.30 61.90
N ILE A 6 2.42 -37.37 60.58
CA ILE A 6 3.14 -38.45 59.90
C ILE A 6 4.55 -37.92 59.61
N LYS A 7 5.57 -38.57 60.19
CA LYS A 7 6.98 -38.37 59.83
C LYS A 7 7.28 -39.26 58.63
N MET A 8 7.56 -38.68 57.47
CA MET A 8 8.15 -39.39 56.34
C MET A 8 9.68 -39.42 56.51
N THR A 9 10.26 -40.61 56.36
CA THR A 9 11.71 -40.88 56.41
C THR A 9 12.37 -40.56 55.06
N GLY A 10 13.63 -40.10 55.09
CA GLY A 10 14.38 -39.53 53.96
C GLY A 10 14.55 -40.39 52.70
N ILE A 11 14.04 -41.63 52.66
CA ILE A 11 14.04 -42.50 51.47
C ILE A 11 12.79 -42.26 50.61
N GLU A 12 11.66 -41.82 51.18
CA GLU A 12 10.45 -41.50 50.42
C GLU A 12 10.54 -40.15 49.70
N LEU A 13 11.37 -39.22 50.21
CA LEU A 13 11.65 -37.95 49.54
C LEU A 13 12.50 -38.14 48.27
N LEU A 14 13.35 -39.18 48.22
CA LEU A 14 14.22 -39.44 47.08
C LEU A 14 13.47 -40.09 45.92
N ILE A 15 12.46 -40.93 46.21
CA ILE A 15 11.60 -41.55 45.17
C ILE A 15 10.60 -40.53 44.60
N LEU A 16 10.14 -39.56 45.40
CA LEU A 16 9.33 -38.44 44.90
C LEU A 16 10.13 -37.45 44.03
N LEU A 17 11.43 -37.28 44.28
CA LEU A 17 12.31 -36.43 43.46
C LEU A 17 12.70 -37.07 42.12
N ILE A 18 12.73 -38.40 42.01
CA ILE A 18 13.06 -39.10 40.76
C ILE A 18 11.83 -39.28 39.85
N PHE A 19 10.60 -39.28 40.40
CA PHE A 19 9.37 -39.24 39.60
C PHE A 19 8.90 -37.83 39.22
N PHE A 20 9.44 -36.77 39.82
CA PHE A 20 9.20 -35.38 39.40
C PHE A 20 10.20 -34.83 38.38
N SER A 21 11.23 -35.61 38.01
CA SER A 21 12.28 -35.20 37.07
C SER A 21 12.19 -35.88 35.68
N PHE A 22 11.08 -36.56 35.38
CA PHE A 22 10.83 -37.18 34.06
C PHE A 22 9.47 -36.87 33.41
N ASN A 23 8.80 -35.79 33.84
CA ASN A 23 7.63 -35.22 33.14
C ASN A 23 7.83 -33.72 32.83
N LEU A 24 9.02 -33.37 32.35
CA LEU A 24 9.27 -32.11 31.63
C LEU A 24 9.65 -32.39 30.17
N THR A 25 8.98 -33.35 29.55
CA THR A 25 8.92 -33.43 28.09
C THR A 25 7.85 -32.48 27.62
N ALA A 26 8.30 -31.30 27.17
CA ALA A 26 7.71 -30.50 26.11
C ALA A 26 6.17 -30.51 26.04
N ALA A 27 5.53 -29.75 26.93
CA ALA A 27 4.51 -28.84 26.43
C ALA A 27 5.27 -27.72 25.70
N GLU A 28 5.76 -28.02 24.49
CA GLU A 28 5.78 -27.00 23.45
C GLU A 28 4.32 -26.53 23.40
N GLU A 29 4.02 -25.40 24.02
CA GLU A 29 2.97 -24.54 23.50
C GLU A 29 3.26 -24.50 22.01
N THR A 30 2.39 -25.13 21.23
CA THR A 30 2.31 -24.96 19.80
C THR A 30 2.12 -23.46 19.61
N ARG A 31 3.25 -22.73 19.55
CA ARG A 31 3.33 -21.36 19.03
C ARG A 31 2.76 -21.51 17.64
N THR A 32 1.46 -21.25 17.50
CA THR A 32 0.85 -21.08 16.19
C THR A 32 1.64 -19.95 15.56
N LYS A 33 2.59 -20.30 14.68
CA LYS A 33 3.29 -19.34 13.83
C LYS A 33 2.20 -18.72 12.98
N GLY A 34 1.65 -17.59 13.45
CA GLY A 34 0.67 -16.82 12.70
C GLY A 34 1.22 -16.55 11.31
N VAL A 35 0.34 -16.39 10.33
CA VAL A 35 0.75 -16.09 8.95
C VAL A 35 1.59 -14.80 8.98
N PRO A 36 2.81 -14.78 8.43
CA PRO A 36 3.63 -13.57 8.44
C PRO A 36 2.95 -12.42 7.70
N TRP A 37 3.19 -11.19 8.16
CA TRP A 37 2.87 -9.97 7.45
C TRP A 37 3.69 -9.84 6.17
N THR A 38 3.04 -9.29 5.15
CA THR A 38 3.59 -8.98 3.84
C THR A 38 3.29 -7.52 3.49
N ILE A 39 3.95 -6.97 2.48
CA ILE A 39 3.65 -5.63 1.95
C ILE A 39 2.19 -5.53 1.45
N ASP A 40 1.66 -6.61 0.88
CA ASP A 40 0.26 -6.67 0.42
C ASP A 40 -0.72 -6.45 1.56
N ASP A 41 -0.40 -6.92 2.77
CA ASP A 41 -1.26 -6.72 3.95
C ASP A 41 -1.36 -5.25 4.37
N VAL A 42 -0.46 -4.38 3.90
CA VAL A 42 -0.43 -2.94 4.18
C VAL A 42 -1.04 -2.14 3.03
N ILE A 43 -0.53 -2.30 1.80
CA ILE A 43 -0.94 -1.43 0.68
C ILE A 43 -2.34 -1.76 0.15
N LEU A 44 -2.84 -2.98 0.41
CA LEU A 44 -4.16 -3.43 -0.05
C LEU A 44 -5.28 -3.24 0.98
N LEU A 45 -4.99 -2.59 2.10
CA LEU A 45 -6.01 -2.33 3.12
C LEU A 45 -7.18 -1.55 2.54
N GLU A 46 -8.38 -2.00 2.83
CA GLU A 46 -9.65 -1.38 2.52
C GLU A 46 -10.01 -0.34 3.59
N ARG A 47 -10.65 0.75 3.16
CA ARG A 47 -11.13 1.81 4.07
C ARG A 47 -12.59 2.13 3.77
N ALA A 48 -13.33 2.53 4.79
CA ALA A 48 -14.72 2.99 4.68
C ALA A 48 -14.82 4.43 5.18
N SER A 49 -15.59 5.26 4.48
CA SER A 49 -15.74 6.70 4.77
C SER A 49 -17.09 7.24 4.28
N ASP A 50 -17.40 8.50 4.61
CA ASP A 50 -18.58 9.24 4.16
C ASP A 50 -19.90 8.48 4.34
N PHE A 51 -20.14 8.02 5.57
CA PHE A 51 -21.39 7.38 5.95
C PHE A 51 -22.53 8.39 5.97
N GLN A 52 -23.64 8.04 5.32
CA GLN A 52 -24.87 8.81 5.30
C GLN A 52 -26.03 7.91 5.70
N ILE A 53 -26.65 8.19 6.85
CA ILE A 53 -27.82 7.46 7.34
C ILE A 53 -29.07 7.94 6.59
N SER A 54 -29.92 7.01 6.16
CA SER A 54 -31.16 7.32 5.45
C SER A 54 -32.10 8.18 6.32
N PRO A 55 -33.00 8.99 5.72
CA PRO A 55 -33.93 9.83 6.48
C PRO A 55 -34.77 9.06 7.52
N ASP A 56 -35.19 7.84 7.18
CA ASP A 56 -35.96 6.95 8.06
C ASP A 56 -35.09 6.21 9.11
N GLY A 57 -33.76 6.26 9.00
CA GLY A 57 -32.82 5.62 9.91
C GLY A 57 -32.68 4.10 9.73
N SER A 58 -33.28 3.52 8.69
CA SER A 58 -33.24 2.08 8.46
C SER A 58 -31.96 1.59 7.78
N GLN A 59 -31.24 2.48 7.08
CA GLN A 59 -30.12 2.17 6.21
C GLN A 59 -29.00 3.20 6.31
N ALA A 60 -27.79 2.84 5.89
CA ALA A 60 -26.69 3.78 5.67
C ALA A 60 -25.99 3.49 4.35
N VAL A 61 -25.81 4.51 3.51
CA VAL A 61 -24.92 4.45 2.34
C VAL A 61 -23.54 4.97 2.75
N TRP A 62 -22.47 4.39 2.21
CA TRP A 62 -21.11 4.76 2.53
C TRP A 62 -20.15 4.41 1.39
N VAL A 63 -18.93 4.93 1.46
CA VAL A 63 -17.90 4.76 0.43
C VAL A 63 -16.86 3.75 0.90
N LYS A 64 -16.64 2.67 0.13
CA LYS A 64 -15.52 1.75 0.33
C LYS A 64 -14.42 2.08 -0.65
N ASN A 65 -13.23 2.42 -0.14
CA ASN A 65 -12.04 2.62 -0.93
C ASN A 65 -11.18 1.34 -0.95
N ILE A 66 -10.90 0.82 -2.15
CA ILE A 66 -10.21 -0.45 -2.37
C ILE A 66 -9.04 -0.29 -3.36
N PRO A 67 -8.00 -1.12 -3.26
CA PRO A 67 -6.94 -1.20 -4.26
C PRO A 67 -7.44 -1.82 -5.57
N ASP A 68 -7.10 -1.20 -6.70
CA ASP A 68 -7.24 -1.78 -8.04
C ASP A 68 -5.83 -2.05 -8.60
N LYS A 69 -5.45 -3.33 -8.63
CA LYS A 69 -4.12 -3.77 -9.07
C LYS A 69 -3.92 -3.57 -10.59
N GLU A 70 -4.98 -3.62 -11.39
CA GLU A 70 -4.89 -3.48 -12.84
C GLU A 70 -4.73 -2.00 -13.22
N LYS A 71 -5.45 -1.10 -12.55
CA LYS A 71 -5.34 0.36 -12.76
C LYS A 71 -4.20 1.00 -11.96
N ASP A 72 -3.46 0.22 -11.18
CA ASP A 72 -2.35 0.66 -10.34
C ASP A 72 -2.70 1.87 -9.45
N ARG A 73 -3.90 1.86 -8.87
CA ARG A 73 -4.43 2.96 -8.05
C ARG A 73 -5.47 2.45 -7.08
N ARG A 74 -6.00 3.34 -6.25
CA ARG A 74 -7.17 3.04 -5.42
C ARG A 74 -8.43 3.59 -6.09
N ILE A 75 -9.51 2.81 -6.06
CA ILE A 75 -10.83 3.20 -6.54
C ILE A 75 -11.83 3.13 -5.38
N SER A 76 -12.98 3.77 -5.55
CA SER A 76 -14.03 3.78 -4.53
C SER A 76 -15.37 3.34 -5.09
N HIS A 77 -16.16 2.65 -4.27
CA HIS A 77 -17.51 2.22 -4.59
C HIS A 77 -18.47 2.54 -3.47
N LEU A 78 -19.76 2.65 -3.81
CA LEU A 78 -20.83 2.84 -2.85
C LEU A 78 -21.32 1.50 -2.31
N PHE A 79 -21.52 1.45 -1.01
CA PHE A 79 -22.07 0.33 -0.27
C PHE A 79 -23.29 0.79 0.54
N LEU A 80 -24.22 -0.12 0.76
CA LEU A 80 -25.43 0.10 1.54
C LEU A 80 -25.50 -0.93 2.66
N SER A 81 -25.67 -0.47 3.88
CA SER A 81 -25.86 -1.32 5.05
C SER A 81 -27.27 -1.15 5.61
N TYR A 82 -27.96 -2.25 5.89
CA TYR A 82 -29.28 -2.28 6.53
C TYR A 82 -29.11 -2.30 8.05
N LEU A 83 -29.38 -1.17 8.71
CA LEU A 83 -29.08 -0.98 10.13
C LEU A 83 -30.00 -1.82 11.04
N GLU A 84 -31.24 -2.09 10.61
CA GLU A 84 -32.20 -2.88 11.41
C GLU A 84 -32.17 -4.38 11.08
N LYS A 85 -31.59 -4.77 9.94
CA LYS A 85 -31.49 -6.17 9.50
C LYS A 85 -30.06 -6.64 9.71
N ASN A 86 -29.66 -6.88 10.96
CA ASN A 86 -28.38 -7.45 11.35
C ASN A 86 -27.08 -6.80 10.82
N GLY A 87 -27.15 -5.61 10.21
CA GLY A 87 -26.00 -4.95 9.56
C GLY A 87 -25.67 -5.48 8.16
N GLU A 88 -26.57 -6.25 7.53
CA GLU A 88 -26.38 -6.77 6.18
C GLU A 88 -25.93 -5.67 5.22
N THR A 89 -24.89 -5.93 4.44
CA THR A 89 -24.22 -4.92 3.62
C THR A 89 -24.11 -5.41 2.18
N VAL A 90 -24.51 -4.55 1.24
CA VAL A 90 -24.49 -4.83 -0.20
C VAL A 90 -23.71 -3.75 -0.95
N GLN A 91 -22.94 -4.16 -1.96
CA GLN A 91 -22.27 -3.23 -2.86
C GLN A 91 -23.24 -2.71 -3.93
N LEU A 92 -23.37 -1.39 -4.02
CA LEU A 92 -24.27 -0.70 -4.95
C LEU A 92 -23.62 -0.45 -6.32
N THR A 93 -22.35 -0.03 -6.36
CA THR A 93 -21.65 0.31 -7.61
C THR A 93 -20.45 -0.61 -7.87
N ARG A 94 -20.15 -0.90 -9.15
CA ARG A 94 -19.10 -1.84 -9.59
C ARG A 94 -18.36 -1.34 -10.85
N SER A 95 -18.37 -0.04 -11.12
CA SER A 95 -17.67 0.47 -12.31
C SER A 95 -16.16 0.42 -12.10
N SER A 96 -15.38 0.66 -13.15
CA SER A 96 -13.93 0.76 -13.02
C SER A 96 -13.46 2.18 -12.63
N SER A 97 -14.39 3.11 -12.44
CA SER A 97 -14.16 4.49 -12.02
C SER A 97 -14.49 4.66 -10.53
N SER A 98 -14.01 5.73 -9.92
CA SER A 98 -14.34 6.02 -8.52
C SER A 98 -15.75 6.61 -8.40
N GLU A 99 -16.49 6.16 -7.39
CA GLU A 99 -17.76 6.73 -6.95
C GLU A 99 -17.67 7.16 -5.48
N PHE A 100 -18.09 8.39 -5.18
CA PHE A 100 -17.94 8.99 -3.85
C PHE A 100 -18.98 10.11 -3.63
N HIS A 101 -18.99 10.71 -2.44
CA HIS A 101 -19.94 11.76 -2.02
C HIS A 101 -21.42 11.35 -2.16
N PRO A 102 -21.85 10.19 -1.63
CA PRO A 102 -23.25 9.80 -1.71
C PRO A 102 -24.13 10.75 -0.89
N ARG A 103 -25.32 11.10 -1.40
CA ARG A 103 -26.35 11.88 -0.69
C ARG A 103 -27.72 11.28 -0.94
N TRP A 104 -28.44 10.98 0.13
CA TRP A 104 -29.84 10.53 0.06
C TRP A 104 -30.72 11.64 -0.51
N SER A 105 -31.63 11.30 -1.42
CA SER A 105 -32.71 12.23 -1.76
C SER A 105 -33.58 12.49 -0.53
N PRO A 106 -34.23 13.66 -0.43
CA PRO A 106 -35.11 13.98 0.69
C PRO A 106 -36.19 12.90 0.93
N GLY A 107 -36.76 12.33 -0.13
CA GLY A 107 -37.72 11.23 -0.05
C GLY A 107 -37.13 9.85 0.28
N GLY A 108 -35.80 9.70 0.36
CA GLY A 108 -35.11 8.46 0.74
C GLY A 108 -35.08 7.33 -0.31
N ASN A 109 -35.56 7.59 -1.53
CA ASN A 109 -35.66 6.56 -2.57
C ASN A 109 -34.47 6.54 -3.55
N LEU A 110 -33.73 7.65 -3.64
CA LEU A 110 -32.59 7.80 -4.55
C LEU A 110 -31.32 8.11 -3.79
N ILE A 111 -30.19 7.72 -4.37
CA ILE A 111 -28.85 8.10 -3.94
C ILE A 111 -28.21 8.89 -5.08
N ALA A 112 -27.85 10.14 -4.81
CA ALA A 112 -27.00 10.94 -5.68
C ALA A 112 -25.53 10.76 -5.31
N PHE A 113 -24.62 10.79 -6.27
CA PHE A 113 -23.17 10.68 -6.00
C PHE A 113 -22.33 11.30 -7.12
N LEU A 114 -21.04 11.56 -6.83
CA LEU A 114 -20.06 12.00 -7.81
C LEU A 114 -19.32 10.82 -8.43
N SER A 115 -19.20 10.84 -9.76
CA SER A 115 -18.34 9.91 -10.49
C SER A 115 -17.97 10.43 -11.88
N ASN A 116 -16.81 10.01 -12.36
CA ASN A 116 -16.36 10.22 -13.74
C ASN A 116 -16.59 8.97 -14.63
N ARG A 117 -17.42 8.03 -14.17
CA ARG A 117 -17.75 6.79 -14.89
C ARG A 117 -18.28 7.01 -16.31
N ARG A 118 -18.11 5.99 -17.14
CA ARG A 118 -18.66 5.94 -18.50
C ARG A 118 -20.19 5.99 -18.48
N ASP A 119 -20.75 6.79 -19.38
CA ASP A 119 -22.18 6.84 -19.64
C ASP A 119 -22.60 5.70 -20.57
N SER A 120 -23.15 4.63 -19.98
CA SER A 120 -23.66 3.47 -20.71
C SER A 120 -24.95 3.75 -21.48
N THR A 121 -25.60 4.90 -21.25
CA THR A 121 -26.84 5.29 -21.93
C THR A 121 -26.60 6.16 -23.16
N SER A 122 -25.35 6.57 -23.42
CA SER A 122 -25.01 7.33 -24.63
C SER A 122 -24.95 6.39 -25.85
N ALA A 123 -25.65 6.77 -26.93
CA ALA A 123 -25.74 5.97 -28.17
C ALA A 123 -24.38 5.71 -28.87
N SER A 124 -23.32 6.42 -28.46
CA SER A 124 -21.95 6.27 -28.95
C SER A 124 -21.06 5.39 -28.06
N GLY A 125 -21.55 4.92 -26.91
CA GLY A 125 -20.70 4.37 -25.85
C GLY A 125 -19.61 5.37 -25.48
N GLY A 126 -19.91 6.42 -24.71
CA GLY A 126 -18.95 7.48 -24.38
C GLY A 126 -17.70 6.96 -23.67
N GLU A 127 -16.55 7.64 -23.72
CA GLU A 127 -15.38 7.26 -22.89
C GLU A 127 -15.60 7.63 -21.41
N GLU A 128 -14.75 7.12 -20.49
CA GLU A 128 -14.70 7.66 -19.12
C GLU A 128 -14.45 9.18 -19.20
N SER A 129 -15.19 9.95 -18.40
CA SER A 129 -14.99 11.39 -18.31
C SER A 129 -13.70 11.68 -17.53
N LYS A 130 -12.99 12.75 -17.86
CA LYS A 130 -11.93 13.27 -16.98
C LYS A 130 -12.51 13.92 -15.72
N GLU A 131 -13.73 14.45 -15.82
CA GLU A 131 -14.39 15.25 -14.80
C GLU A 131 -15.52 14.51 -14.11
N ASN A 132 -15.73 14.78 -12.82
CA ASN A 132 -16.82 14.21 -12.05
C ASN A 132 -18.17 14.84 -12.41
N GLN A 133 -19.22 14.03 -12.47
CA GLN A 133 -20.60 14.46 -12.71
C GLN A 133 -21.49 13.91 -11.60
N ILE A 134 -22.70 14.47 -11.45
CA ILE A 134 -23.74 13.91 -10.58
C ILE A 134 -24.40 12.73 -11.29
N TRP A 135 -24.52 11.63 -10.55
CA TRP A 135 -25.22 10.42 -10.94
C TRP A 135 -26.31 10.09 -9.94
N LEU A 136 -27.39 9.47 -10.41
CA LEU A 136 -28.46 8.97 -9.57
C LEU A 136 -28.55 7.45 -9.63
N LEU A 137 -28.85 6.84 -8.49
CA LEU A 137 -29.15 5.42 -8.33
C LEU A 137 -30.50 5.27 -7.61
N ASP A 138 -31.37 4.42 -8.14
CA ASP A 138 -32.64 4.03 -7.52
C ASP A 138 -32.48 2.73 -6.74
N LEU A 139 -32.91 2.72 -5.48
CA LEU A 139 -32.78 1.53 -4.62
C LEU A 139 -33.66 0.36 -5.01
N ARG A 140 -34.68 0.58 -5.86
CA ARG A 140 -35.49 -0.50 -6.43
C ARG A 140 -34.72 -1.32 -7.47
N GLY A 141 -33.56 -0.82 -7.91
CA GLY A 141 -32.66 -1.48 -8.87
C GLY A 141 -32.59 -0.76 -10.21
N GLY A 142 -31.59 -1.16 -11.02
CA GLY A 142 -31.25 -0.54 -12.30
C GLY A 142 -29.82 0.00 -12.31
N GLU A 143 -29.34 0.39 -13.50
CA GLU A 143 -28.04 1.07 -13.64
C GLU A 143 -28.13 2.53 -13.22
N PRO A 144 -27.12 3.09 -12.52
CA PRO A 144 -27.04 4.52 -12.29
C PRO A 144 -27.06 5.32 -13.59
N TRP A 145 -27.78 6.43 -13.61
CA TRP A 145 -27.84 7.32 -14.77
C TRP A 145 -27.23 8.68 -14.47
N LYS A 146 -26.59 9.25 -15.50
CA LYS A 146 -25.92 10.54 -15.42
C LYS A 146 -26.94 11.66 -15.43
N VAL A 147 -26.76 12.62 -14.54
CA VAL A 147 -27.63 13.80 -14.42
C VAL A 147 -26.98 15.02 -15.06
N THR A 148 -25.66 15.19 -14.90
CA THR A 148 -24.97 16.41 -15.37
C THR A 148 -23.98 16.12 -16.50
N GLY A 149 -23.67 17.16 -17.28
CA GLY A 149 -22.69 17.12 -18.38
C GLY A 149 -21.85 18.38 -18.44
N LEU A 150 -21.38 18.87 -17.28
CA LEU A 150 -20.59 20.09 -17.19
C LEU A 150 -19.17 19.90 -17.72
N GLU A 151 -18.68 20.86 -18.51
CA GLU A 151 -17.36 20.82 -19.15
C GLU A 151 -16.21 20.61 -18.15
N PHE A 152 -16.30 21.23 -16.97
CA PHE A 152 -15.31 21.13 -15.89
C PHE A 152 -15.80 20.30 -14.69
N GLY A 153 -16.86 19.54 -14.89
CA GLY A 153 -17.46 18.72 -13.84
C GLY A 153 -18.12 19.50 -12.71
N VAL A 154 -18.56 18.72 -11.73
CA VAL A 154 -19.14 19.16 -10.47
C VAL A 154 -18.07 19.02 -9.39
N LEU A 155 -17.85 20.08 -8.63
CA LEU A 155 -16.89 20.12 -7.52
C LEU A 155 -17.52 19.59 -6.23
N ASP A 156 -18.76 20.00 -5.95
CA ASP A 156 -19.55 19.58 -4.79
C ASP A 156 -21.05 19.76 -5.09
N PHE A 157 -21.93 19.03 -4.40
CA PHE A 157 -23.37 19.16 -4.53
C PHE A 157 -24.12 18.73 -3.25
N ASP A 158 -25.35 19.22 -3.10
CA ASP A 158 -26.32 18.74 -2.11
C ASP A 158 -27.76 18.89 -2.62
N TRP A 159 -28.69 18.12 -2.07
CA TRP A 159 -30.11 18.20 -2.40
C TRP A 159 -30.77 19.43 -1.78
N ILE A 160 -31.53 20.17 -2.58
CA ILE A 160 -32.48 21.20 -2.11
C ILE A 160 -33.83 20.55 -1.84
N ASP A 161 -34.36 19.83 -2.82
CA ASP A 161 -35.58 19.03 -2.76
C ASP A 161 -35.48 17.84 -3.72
N ASP A 162 -36.51 17.01 -3.89
CA ASP A 162 -36.47 15.83 -4.78
C ASP A 162 -36.31 16.16 -6.28
N GLN A 163 -36.31 17.43 -6.68
CA GLN A 163 -36.17 17.90 -8.07
C GLN A 163 -34.99 18.85 -8.29
N HIS A 164 -34.36 19.37 -7.24
CA HIS A 164 -33.33 20.39 -7.34
C HIS A 164 -32.06 20.05 -6.56
N PHE A 165 -30.92 20.28 -7.21
CA PHE A 165 -29.60 20.25 -6.58
C PHE A 165 -29.04 21.66 -6.41
N LEU A 166 -28.38 21.89 -5.27
CA LEU A 166 -27.37 22.93 -5.14
C LEU A 166 -26.03 22.36 -5.63
N VAL A 167 -25.37 23.05 -6.54
CA VAL A 167 -24.16 22.57 -7.20
C VAL A 167 -23.08 23.63 -7.17
N LEU A 168 -21.88 23.25 -6.74
CA LEU A 168 -20.66 24.03 -6.88
C LEU A 168 -19.93 23.60 -8.15
N ALA A 169 -19.73 24.54 -9.08
CA ALA A 169 -19.05 24.26 -10.35
C ALA A 169 -18.38 25.50 -10.93
N ARG A 170 -17.60 25.27 -11.99
CA ARG A 170 -16.97 26.30 -12.81
C ARG A 170 -17.80 26.58 -14.07
N GLU A 171 -17.88 27.84 -14.49
CA GLU A 171 -18.47 28.22 -15.79
C GLU A 171 -17.59 27.73 -16.98
N PRO A 172 -18.15 27.65 -18.21
CA PRO A 172 -17.42 27.26 -19.42
C PRO A 172 -16.17 28.08 -19.70
N LYS A 173 -15.31 27.59 -20.62
CA LYS A 173 -14.06 28.26 -20.98
C LYS A 173 -14.26 29.74 -21.30
N THR A 174 -13.37 30.57 -20.76
CA THR A 174 -13.28 31.99 -21.12
C THR A 174 -12.74 32.13 -22.55
N LEU A 175 -13.00 33.28 -23.20
CA LEU A 175 -12.43 33.59 -24.51
C LEU A 175 -10.89 33.56 -24.48
N ARG A 176 -10.27 33.91 -23.35
CA ARG A 176 -8.82 33.85 -23.17
C ARG A 176 -8.32 32.41 -23.28
N GLU A 177 -8.90 31.49 -22.50
CA GLU A 177 -8.52 30.07 -22.55
C GLU A 177 -8.75 29.44 -23.93
N LEU A 178 -9.81 29.85 -24.64
CA LEU A 178 -10.04 29.39 -26.02
C LEU A 178 -8.92 29.87 -26.96
N LYS A 179 -8.53 31.14 -26.86
CA LYS A 179 -7.44 31.71 -27.67
C LYS A 179 -6.07 31.10 -27.33
N ASP A 180 -5.81 30.83 -26.06
CA ASP A 180 -4.54 30.24 -25.64
C ASP A 180 -4.44 28.78 -26.14
N LYS A 181 -5.55 28.04 -26.08
CA LYS A 181 -5.65 26.72 -26.72
C LYS A 181 -5.45 26.76 -28.25
N GLU A 182 -6.04 27.74 -28.95
CA GLU A 182 -5.84 27.92 -30.40
C GLU A 182 -4.39 28.20 -30.76
N LYS A 183 -3.69 28.99 -29.93
CA LYS A 183 -2.25 29.25 -30.05
C LYS A 183 -1.38 28.07 -29.66
N LYS A 184 -1.96 27.03 -29.03
CA LYS A 184 -1.24 25.92 -28.39
C LYS A 184 -0.26 26.42 -27.32
N ASP A 185 -0.62 27.51 -26.64
CA ASP A 185 0.12 28.01 -25.51
C ASP A 185 -0.24 27.18 -24.27
N ASP A 186 0.70 26.36 -23.83
CA ASP A 186 0.59 25.53 -22.63
C ASP A 186 1.37 26.12 -21.44
N SER A 187 1.83 27.37 -21.56
CA SER A 187 2.46 28.08 -20.45
C SER A 187 1.47 28.36 -19.32
N ILE A 188 1.97 28.32 -18.09
CA ILE A 188 1.19 28.60 -16.88
C ILE A 188 1.71 29.90 -16.29
N ILE A 189 0.81 30.87 -16.13
CA ILE A 189 1.08 32.06 -15.33
C ILE A 189 0.86 31.68 -13.87
N TYR A 190 1.94 31.67 -13.10
CA TYR A 190 1.88 31.40 -11.67
C TYR A 190 1.07 32.51 -10.96
N GLU A 191 0.04 32.11 -10.21
CA GLU A 191 -0.85 33.03 -9.47
C GLU A 191 -1.44 34.19 -10.31
N ASP A 192 -2.07 33.88 -11.45
CA ASP A 192 -2.74 34.89 -12.31
C ASP A 192 -4.00 35.49 -11.66
N GLN A 193 -3.80 36.32 -10.64
CA GLN A 193 -4.85 36.90 -9.80
C GLN A 193 -5.83 37.77 -10.59
N GLU A 194 -5.33 38.47 -11.62
CA GLU A 194 -6.14 39.34 -12.50
C GLU A 194 -7.16 38.52 -13.31
N HIS A 195 -6.82 37.27 -13.61
CA HIS A 195 -7.64 36.37 -14.42
C HIS A 195 -8.12 35.14 -13.64
N MET A 196 -8.22 35.28 -12.32
CA MET A 196 -8.78 34.26 -11.44
C MET A 196 -10.18 33.86 -11.94
N ILE A 197 -10.34 32.58 -12.22
CA ILE A 197 -11.59 32.05 -12.76
C ILE A 197 -12.55 31.73 -11.61
N PRO A 198 -13.77 32.32 -11.60
CA PRO A 198 -14.71 32.12 -10.52
C PRO A 198 -15.22 30.68 -10.42
N GLN A 199 -15.44 30.22 -9.20
CA GLN A 199 -16.22 29.02 -8.87
C GLN A 199 -17.52 29.48 -8.21
N ARG A 200 -18.65 28.93 -8.65
CA ARG A 200 -19.99 29.48 -8.37
C ARG A 200 -20.97 28.43 -7.92
N LEU A 201 -22.01 28.88 -7.23
CA LEU A 201 -23.17 28.05 -6.95
C LEU A 201 -24.21 28.15 -8.07
N PHE A 202 -24.82 27.01 -8.35
CA PHE A 202 -25.93 26.85 -9.28
C PHE A 202 -27.04 26.03 -8.63
N ILE A 203 -28.27 26.32 -9.01
CA ILE A 203 -29.41 25.44 -8.79
C ILE A 203 -29.64 24.66 -10.09
N TYR A 204 -29.62 23.33 -10.00
CA TYR A 204 -29.91 22.46 -11.14
C TYR A 204 -31.26 21.78 -10.97
N CYS A 205 -32.16 21.94 -11.94
CA CYS A 205 -33.49 21.33 -11.97
C CYS A 205 -33.47 20.02 -12.77
N LEU A 206 -33.78 18.91 -12.12
CA LEU A 206 -33.77 17.56 -12.70
C LEU A 206 -34.79 17.39 -13.83
N LYS A 207 -36.01 17.88 -13.62
CA LYS A 207 -37.12 17.69 -14.54
C LYS A 207 -36.91 18.44 -15.86
N GLU A 208 -36.37 19.65 -15.77
CA GLU A 208 -36.20 20.55 -16.91
C GLU A 208 -34.80 20.44 -17.53
N ASN A 209 -33.85 19.81 -16.83
CA ASN A 209 -32.43 19.78 -17.18
C ASN A 209 -31.86 21.22 -17.36
N LEU A 210 -32.29 22.13 -16.48
CA LEU A 210 -31.94 23.55 -16.53
C LEU A 210 -31.05 23.95 -15.35
N TRP A 211 -30.08 24.81 -15.64
CA TRP A 211 -29.16 25.40 -14.68
C TRP A 211 -29.53 26.85 -14.41
N HIS A 212 -29.64 27.21 -13.15
CA HIS A 212 -29.83 28.58 -12.71
C HIS A 212 -28.64 29.00 -11.86
N ARG A 213 -27.86 29.96 -12.36
CA ARG A 213 -26.79 30.57 -11.56
C ARG A 213 -27.38 31.21 -10.31
N LEU A 214 -26.79 30.86 -9.16
CA LEU A 214 -27.18 31.39 -7.85
C LEU A 214 -26.30 32.58 -7.45
N THR A 215 -24.99 32.53 -7.71
CA THR A 215 -24.03 33.56 -7.29
C THR A 215 -23.35 34.26 -8.48
N ASP A 216 -23.04 35.55 -8.32
CA ASP A 216 -22.36 36.43 -9.29
C ASP A 216 -20.94 36.86 -8.83
N ASN A 217 -20.43 36.21 -7.78
CA ASN A 217 -19.10 36.39 -7.19
C ASN A 217 -17.93 36.38 -8.21
N LYS A 218 -16.83 37.08 -7.95
CA LYS A 218 -15.64 37.04 -8.84
C LYS A 218 -14.52 36.14 -8.32
N ASP A 219 -14.70 35.62 -7.12
CA ASP A 219 -13.77 34.79 -6.38
C ASP A 219 -14.08 33.29 -6.57
N GLN A 220 -13.37 32.44 -5.85
CA GLN A 220 -13.56 30.99 -5.92
C GLN A 220 -14.28 30.49 -4.67
N ILE A 221 -15.56 30.15 -4.80
CA ILE A 221 -16.24 29.37 -3.76
C ILE A 221 -15.61 27.98 -3.75
N ASN A 222 -15.00 27.58 -2.64
CA ASN A 222 -14.36 26.25 -2.52
C ASN A 222 -15.16 25.28 -1.64
N ASN A 223 -16.05 25.78 -0.79
CA ASN A 223 -16.95 24.99 0.04
C ASN A 223 -18.29 25.70 0.24
N PHE A 224 -19.36 24.94 0.44
CA PHE A 224 -20.66 25.45 0.88
C PHE A 224 -21.31 24.58 1.94
N PHE A 225 -22.19 25.16 2.75
CA PHE A 225 -22.91 24.49 3.83
C PHE A 225 -24.39 24.87 3.77
N LEU A 226 -25.22 23.94 3.28
CA LEU A 226 -26.66 24.14 3.10
C LEU A 226 -27.43 23.93 4.41
N SER A 227 -28.29 24.89 4.75
CA SER A 227 -29.16 24.82 5.94
C SER A 227 -30.22 23.70 5.83
N PRO A 228 -30.63 23.06 6.95
CA PRO A 228 -31.63 21.99 6.95
C PRO A 228 -32.99 22.37 6.36
N ASP A 229 -33.45 23.60 6.60
CA ASP A 229 -34.69 24.17 6.01
C ASP A 229 -34.51 24.65 4.56
N LYS A 230 -33.30 24.53 4.02
CA LYS A 230 -32.96 24.83 2.62
C LYS A 230 -33.19 26.29 2.22
N ASN A 231 -33.20 27.21 3.19
CA ASN A 231 -33.38 28.64 2.91
C ASN A 231 -32.05 29.39 2.77
N TYR A 232 -31.00 28.89 3.41
CA TYR A 232 -29.69 29.53 3.50
C TYR A 232 -28.56 28.60 3.10
N VAL A 233 -27.49 29.19 2.57
CA VAL A 233 -26.20 28.53 2.32
C VAL A 233 -25.10 29.41 2.88
N VAL A 234 -24.19 28.84 3.67
CA VAL A 234 -22.91 29.52 3.95
C VAL A 234 -21.89 29.12 2.91
N THR A 235 -21.20 30.07 2.29
CA THR A 235 -20.10 29.79 1.35
C THR A 235 -18.77 30.25 1.92
N ARG A 236 -17.70 29.52 1.61
CA ARG A 236 -16.31 29.94 1.83
C ARG A 236 -15.70 30.29 0.48
N ASN A 237 -15.20 31.51 0.36
CA ASN A 237 -14.74 32.08 -0.90
C ASN A 237 -13.26 32.43 -0.81
N ASN A 238 -12.41 31.68 -1.52
CA ASN A 238 -11.01 32.02 -1.66
C ASN A 238 -10.85 33.31 -2.46
N GLN A 239 -10.23 34.32 -1.85
CA GLN A 239 -10.08 35.65 -2.43
C GLN A 239 -8.77 35.81 -3.22
N SER A 240 -7.78 34.94 -2.98
CA SER A 240 -6.47 35.06 -3.60
C SER A 240 -5.87 33.71 -3.99
N LEU A 241 -5.28 33.65 -5.18
CA LEU A 241 -4.54 32.47 -5.62
C LEU A 241 -3.28 32.23 -4.78
N ALA A 242 -2.72 33.29 -4.18
CA ALA A 242 -1.56 33.23 -3.29
C ALA A 242 -1.91 32.86 -1.84
N TYR A 243 -3.20 32.66 -1.51
CA TYR A 243 -3.62 32.41 -0.14
C TYR A 243 -2.93 31.17 0.46
N GLU A 244 -2.76 30.11 -0.32
CA GLU A 244 -2.07 28.91 0.18
C GLU A 244 -0.60 29.16 0.47
N VAL A 245 0.06 30.02 -0.31
CA VAL A 245 1.48 30.36 -0.15
C VAL A 245 1.72 31.21 1.10
N ASP A 246 1.02 32.34 1.23
CA ASP A 246 1.35 33.37 2.23
C ASP A 246 0.28 33.62 3.30
N LYS A 247 -0.93 33.06 3.13
CA LYS A 247 -2.08 33.18 4.04
C LYS A 247 -2.51 34.63 4.34
N LYS A 248 -2.05 35.65 3.59
CA LYS A 248 -2.30 37.07 3.90
C LYS A 248 -3.73 37.52 3.59
N ILE A 249 -4.25 37.15 2.43
CA ILE A 249 -5.62 37.49 2.01
C ILE A 249 -6.55 36.34 2.39
N LYS A 250 -7.18 36.45 3.56
CA LYS A 250 -8.05 35.39 4.09
C LYS A 250 -9.28 35.17 3.19
N PRO A 251 -9.78 33.92 3.09
CA PRO A 251 -11.08 33.63 2.50
C PRO A 251 -12.20 34.42 3.19
N LYS A 252 -13.20 34.80 2.43
CA LYS A 252 -14.42 35.45 2.93
C LYS A 252 -15.53 34.43 3.06
N PHE A 253 -16.48 34.73 3.95
CA PHE A 253 -17.65 33.90 4.18
C PHE A 253 -18.91 34.68 3.87
N PHE A 254 -19.86 34.04 3.21
CA PHE A 254 -21.12 34.67 2.85
C PHE A 254 -22.30 33.80 3.25
N LEU A 255 -23.34 34.43 3.78
CA LEU A 255 -24.65 33.85 3.97
C LEU A 255 -25.53 34.21 2.77
N VAL A 256 -25.87 33.21 1.96
CA VAL A 256 -26.68 33.36 0.74
C VAL A 256 -28.09 32.84 1.00
N ARG A 257 -29.11 33.64 0.69
CA ARG A 257 -30.52 33.24 0.71
C ARG A 257 -30.93 32.63 -0.62
N LEU A 258 -31.48 31.42 -0.62
CA LEU A 258 -31.84 30.74 -1.87
C LEU A 258 -33.03 31.39 -2.59
N GLN A 259 -33.98 31.95 -1.83
CA GLN A 259 -35.23 32.47 -2.38
C GLN A 259 -35.05 33.71 -3.27
N ASP A 260 -34.25 34.68 -2.81
CA ASP A 260 -34.04 35.96 -3.51
C ASP A 260 -32.59 36.16 -4.00
N LYS A 261 -31.72 35.18 -3.75
CA LYS A 261 -30.28 35.18 -4.10
C LYS A 261 -29.49 36.29 -3.42
N SER A 262 -30.04 36.93 -2.38
CA SER A 262 -29.30 37.91 -1.60
C SER A 262 -28.13 37.25 -0.87
N SER A 263 -27.01 37.96 -0.80
CA SER A 263 -25.79 37.50 -0.16
C SER A 263 -25.29 38.56 0.82
N GLN A 264 -24.90 38.12 2.01
CA GLN A 264 -24.33 38.96 3.05
C GLN A 264 -23.00 38.38 3.51
N GLU A 265 -21.95 39.20 3.54
CA GLU A 265 -20.69 38.82 4.17
C GLU A 265 -20.90 38.60 5.68
N ILE A 266 -20.43 37.46 6.16
CA ILE A 266 -20.39 37.10 7.58
C ILE A 266 -18.94 36.91 7.99
N PHE A 267 -18.63 37.16 9.26
CA PHE A 267 -17.25 37.16 9.77
C PHE A 267 -16.32 38.19 9.12
N PRO A 268 -16.65 39.50 9.16
CA PRO A 268 -15.82 40.54 8.54
C PRO A 268 -14.49 40.78 9.27
N GLU A 269 -14.24 40.12 10.40
CA GLU A 269 -13.02 40.26 11.17
C GLU A 269 -11.81 39.72 10.39
N LYS A 270 -10.80 40.57 10.19
CA LYS A 270 -9.62 40.29 9.37
C LYS A 270 -8.90 38.96 9.68
N PHE A 271 -8.90 38.56 10.95
CA PHE A 271 -8.12 37.45 11.48
C PHE A 271 -9.00 36.33 12.04
N PHE A 272 -10.26 36.27 11.61
CA PHE A 272 -11.20 35.25 12.04
C PHE A 272 -11.54 34.33 10.87
N LYS A 273 -11.11 33.07 10.97
CA LYS A 273 -11.26 32.09 9.90
C LYS A 273 -11.97 30.84 10.41
N PRO A 274 -13.30 30.77 10.22
CA PRO A 274 -14.04 29.52 10.40
C PRO A 274 -13.51 28.41 9.48
N SER A 275 -13.61 27.16 9.93
CA SER A 275 -13.33 25.97 9.12
C SER A 275 -14.60 25.16 8.84
N ASP A 276 -15.07 24.41 9.84
CA ASP A 276 -16.22 23.53 9.71
C ASP A 276 -17.49 24.26 10.12
N ILE A 277 -18.63 24.00 9.46
CA ILE A 277 -19.93 24.59 9.79
C ILE A 277 -20.98 23.48 9.94
N TYR A 278 -21.70 23.51 11.07
CA TYR A 278 -22.73 22.56 11.44
C TYR A 278 -24.02 23.27 11.80
N TRP A 279 -25.01 23.21 10.92
CA TRP A 279 -26.29 23.88 11.10
C TRP A 279 -27.11 23.30 12.26
N GLU A 280 -27.80 24.18 13.00
CA GLU A 280 -28.88 23.73 13.86
C GLU A 280 -30.02 23.13 13.06
N LEU A 281 -30.64 22.09 13.59
CA LEU A 281 -31.72 21.35 12.93
C LEU A 281 -32.96 22.22 12.64
N ASN A 282 -33.11 23.33 13.35
CA ASN A 282 -34.18 24.33 13.19
C ASN A 282 -33.76 25.54 12.33
N SER A 283 -32.56 25.53 11.77
CA SER A 283 -31.97 26.62 10.97
C SER A 283 -32.01 28.00 11.64
N GLN A 284 -31.93 28.11 12.97
CA GLN A 284 -31.85 29.41 13.67
C GLN A 284 -30.41 29.93 13.84
N GLY A 285 -29.43 29.07 13.60
CA GLY A 285 -28.02 29.35 13.74
C GLY A 285 -27.19 28.15 13.32
N PHE A 286 -25.89 28.25 13.50
CA PHE A 286 -24.97 27.15 13.21
C PHE A 286 -23.75 27.20 14.13
N TYR A 287 -23.25 26.02 14.45
CA TYR A 287 -21.96 25.85 15.12
C TYR A 287 -20.85 25.88 14.09
N PHE A 288 -19.67 26.32 14.48
CA PHE A 288 -18.50 26.27 13.61
C PHE A 288 -17.20 26.21 14.41
N THR A 289 -16.13 25.78 13.76
CA THR A 289 -14.80 25.66 14.39
C THR A 289 -13.89 26.80 13.96
N VAL A 290 -13.00 27.23 14.87
CA VAL A 290 -11.93 28.20 14.59
C VAL A 290 -10.64 27.67 15.21
N VAL A 291 -9.56 27.66 14.43
CA VAL A 291 -8.20 27.38 14.95
C VAL A 291 -7.71 28.63 15.67
N ARG A 292 -7.46 28.53 16.98
CA ARG A 292 -6.77 29.59 17.72
C ARG A 292 -5.28 29.48 17.53
N THR A 293 -4.70 30.60 17.13
CA THR A 293 -3.27 30.72 16.91
C THR A 293 -2.73 32.03 17.48
N VAL A 294 -1.50 32.02 17.98
CA VAL A 294 -0.77 33.24 18.38
C VAL A 294 -0.35 34.12 17.20
N ASP A 295 -0.35 33.57 15.98
CA ASP A 295 0.02 34.29 14.76
C ASP A 295 -1.07 34.11 13.69
N PRO A 296 -2.15 34.91 13.74
CA PRO A 296 -3.27 34.78 12.82
C PRO A 296 -2.97 35.28 11.39
N VAL A 297 -1.80 35.89 11.16
CA VAL A 297 -1.36 36.28 9.81
C VAL A 297 -0.96 35.02 9.06
N ASN A 298 0.00 34.26 9.61
CA ASN A 298 0.55 33.06 8.96
C ASN A 298 -0.29 31.80 9.24
N GLU A 299 -0.89 31.72 10.42
CA GLU A 299 -1.97 30.77 10.75
C GLU A 299 -1.63 29.28 10.50
N THR A 300 -0.42 28.89 10.89
CA THR A 300 0.15 27.55 10.60
C THR A 300 -0.13 26.51 11.69
N SER A 301 -0.07 26.89 12.97
CA SER A 301 -0.31 25.99 14.11
C SER A 301 -1.27 26.61 15.13
N GLY A 302 -2.00 25.76 15.86
CA GLY A 302 -3.00 26.14 16.84
C GLY A 302 -3.85 24.95 17.32
N ALA A 303 -4.95 25.24 18.01
CA ALA A 303 -5.95 24.22 18.39
C ALA A 303 -7.37 24.66 17.99
N LYS A 304 -8.25 23.70 17.69
CA LYS A 304 -9.63 23.98 17.23
C LYS A 304 -10.59 24.21 18.39
N PHE A 305 -11.38 25.28 18.31
CA PHE A 305 -12.40 25.61 19.30
C PHE A 305 -13.77 25.83 18.66
N LEU A 306 -14.82 25.60 19.43
CA LEU A 306 -16.21 25.68 18.99
C LEU A 306 -16.80 27.08 19.19
N TYR A 307 -17.50 27.56 18.17
CA TYR A 307 -18.25 28.80 18.18
C TYR A 307 -19.68 28.55 17.70
N TYR A 308 -20.57 29.51 17.96
CA TYR A 308 -21.95 29.51 17.47
C TYR A 308 -22.28 30.86 16.85
N TYR A 309 -22.91 30.83 15.67
CA TYR A 309 -23.47 31.99 14.97
C TYR A 309 -24.99 32.00 15.11
N ASP A 310 -25.54 33.10 15.62
CA ASP A 310 -26.98 33.30 15.78
C ASP A 310 -27.51 34.12 14.59
N LEU A 311 -28.39 33.54 13.77
CA LEU A 311 -28.92 34.22 12.58
C LEU A 311 -29.80 35.42 12.90
N LYS A 312 -30.45 35.43 14.06
CA LYS A 312 -31.38 36.49 14.45
C LYS A 312 -30.64 37.78 14.79
N THR A 313 -29.50 37.65 15.47
CA THR A 313 -28.67 38.77 15.91
C THR A 313 -27.53 39.07 14.94
N GLY A 314 -27.16 38.10 14.10
CA GLY A 314 -25.98 38.18 13.23
C GLY A 314 -24.66 38.14 13.99
N GLN A 315 -24.68 37.72 15.26
CA GLN A 315 -23.52 37.68 16.15
C GLN A 315 -23.00 36.26 16.31
N HIS A 316 -21.70 36.13 16.60
CA HIS A 316 -21.10 34.86 16.99
C HIS A 316 -20.41 34.94 18.36
N GLN A 317 -20.32 33.79 19.02
CA GLN A 317 -19.62 33.66 20.29
C GLN A 317 -18.98 32.28 20.41
N GLU A 318 -17.88 32.21 21.17
CA GLU A 318 -17.27 30.96 21.57
C GLU A 318 -18.20 30.17 22.51
N ILE A 319 -18.17 28.83 22.39
CA ILE A 319 -18.80 27.93 23.34
C ILE A 319 -17.73 27.38 24.27
N ASN A 320 -17.91 27.61 25.58
CA ASN A 320 -17.09 26.99 26.60
C ASN A 320 -17.44 25.50 26.74
N LEU A 321 -16.52 24.63 26.29
CA LEU A 321 -16.65 23.17 26.38
C LEU A 321 -16.23 22.60 27.76
N ASN A 322 -15.79 23.45 28.69
CA ASN A 322 -15.09 23.06 29.92
C ASN A 322 -13.94 22.08 29.61
N TRP A 323 -13.14 22.46 28.62
CA TRP A 323 -12.02 21.68 28.11
C TRP A 323 -11.04 22.58 27.35
N ASP A 324 -9.88 22.85 27.94
CA ASP A 324 -8.96 23.88 27.46
C ASP A 324 -8.17 23.46 26.21
N TRP A 325 -8.11 22.16 25.91
CA TRP A 325 -7.39 21.66 24.74
C TRP A 325 -8.19 21.78 23.44
N GLY A 326 -9.47 22.15 23.52
CA GLY A 326 -10.34 22.28 22.36
C GLY A 326 -10.85 20.94 21.81
N LEU A 327 -11.23 20.94 20.55
CA LEU A 327 -11.77 19.79 19.84
C LEU A 327 -10.65 18.94 19.25
N MET A 328 -10.85 17.63 19.20
CA MET A 328 -10.07 16.76 18.32
C MET A 328 -10.65 16.92 16.90
N ASP A 329 -9.80 16.74 15.89
CA ASP A 329 -10.24 16.73 14.50
C ASP A 329 -11.31 15.66 14.24
N GLU A 330 -12.36 16.08 13.54
CA GLU A 330 -13.54 15.29 13.21
C GLU A 330 -14.35 14.81 14.45
N GLY A 331 -15.68 14.68 14.29
CA GLY A 331 -16.53 14.21 15.37
C GLY A 331 -17.32 15.29 16.13
N PHE A 332 -17.99 16.16 15.39
CA PHE A 332 -19.02 17.05 15.93
C PHE A 332 -20.38 16.75 15.28
N MET A 333 -21.44 16.60 16.07
CA MET A 333 -22.79 16.34 15.58
C MET A 333 -23.83 17.16 16.35
N VAL A 334 -24.69 17.86 15.64
CA VAL A 334 -25.78 18.64 16.22
C VAL A 334 -26.96 17.73 16.59
N ARG A 335 -27.58 18.02 17.74
CA ARG A 335 -28.79 17.35 18.26
C ARG A 335 -29.88 18.39 18.53
N GLU A 336 -31.13 17.95 18.62
CA GLU A 336 -32.25 18.83 18.96
C GLU A 336 -32.06 19.50 20.33
N ASP A 337 -31.39 18.82 21.25
CA ASP A 337 -31.15 19.24 22.63
C ASP A 337 -29.72 19.72 22.89
N GLY A 338 -28.88 19.88 21.87
CA GLY A 338 -27.48 20.29 22.01
C GLY A 338 -26.57 19.70 20.94
N PHE A 339 -25.49 19.02 21.33
CA PHE A 339 -24.54 18.41 20.39
C PHE A 339 -23.70 17.30 21.02
N ILE A 340 -22.96 16.56 20.21
CA ILE A 340 -21.93 15.60 20.63
C ILE A 340 -20.61 16.08 20.03
N ALA A 341 -19.54 16.05 20.81
CA ALA A 341 -18.22 16.51 20.37
C ALA A 341 -17.09 15.58 20.83
N SER A 342 -16.12 15.37 19.95
CA SER A 342 -14.81 14.79 20.21
C SER A 342 -13.85 15.87 20.71
N LEU A 343 -13.25 15.67 21.88
CA LEU A 343 -12.34 16.60 22.52
C LEU A 343 -10.89 16.11 22.41
N ALA A 344 -9.98 17.03 22.16
CA ALA A 344 -8.54 16.79 22.11
C ALA A 344 -8.07 16.22 23.46
N SER A 345 -7.51 15.01 23.48
CA SER A 345 -7.13 14.35 24.74
C SER A 345 -5.93 13.40 24.53
N GLY A 346 -4.99 13.82 23.69
CA GLY A 346 -3.91 12.98 23.19
C GLY A 346 -4.39 11.91 22.21
N ALA A 347 -3.72 10.75 22.21
CA ALA A 347 -3.91 9.60 21.34
C ALA A 347 -5.29 8.95 21.44
N ILE A 348 -6.02 9.19 22.52
CA ILE A 348 -7.38 8.70 22.72
C ILE A 348 -8.30 9.92 22.90
N PRO A 349 -9.16 10.23 21.92
CA PRO A 349 -10.05 11.37 22.03
C PRO A 349 -11.07 11.18 23.15
N LYS A 350 -11.52 12.29 23.74
CA LYS A 350 -12.56 12.28 24.77
C LYS A 350 -13.89 12.72 24.19
N TRP A 351 -14.88 11.83 24.19
CA TRP A 351 -16.22 12.17 23.70
C TRP A 351 -17.16 12.65 24.81
N ARG A 352 -17.92 13.71 24.52
CA ARG A 352 -18.98 14.23 25.39
C ARG A 352 -20.26 14.53 24.60
N ARG A 353 -21.41 14.29 25.22
CA ARG A 353 -22.71 14.85 24.80
C ARG A 353 -22.99 16.10 25.63
N TYR A 354 -23.28 17.20 24.95
CA TYR A 354 -23.63 18.48 25.52
C TYR A 354 -25.13 18.73 25.36
N TYR A 355 -25.76 19.18 26.44
CA TYR A 355 -27.17 19.56 26.50
C TYR A 355 -27.26 21.08 26.64
N ARG A 356 -27.99 21.71 25.71
CA ARG A 356 -28.19 23.15 25.65
C ARG A 356 -29.41 23.54 26.48
N LYS A 357 -29.21 24.48 27.41
CA LYS A 357 -30.29 25.20 28.11
C LYS A 357 -30.06 26.69 27.91
N GLU A 358 -30.83 27.29 26.99
CA GLU A 358 -30.63 28.67 26.53
C GLU A 358 -29.21 28.92 25.98
N LYS A 359 -28.36 29.62 26.73
CA LYS A 359 -26.96 29.91 26.39
C LYS A 359 -25.95 29.04 27.16
N GLU A 360 -26.42 28.23 28.11
CA GLU A 360 -25.58 27.37 28.93
C GLU A 360 -25.56 25.94 28.40
N PHE A 361 -24.43 25.26 28.60
CA PHE A 361 -24.25 23.87 28.22
C PHE A 361 -23.85 23.05 29.44
N SER A 362 -24.60 21.97 29.69
CA SER A 362 -24.19 20.89 30.59
C SER A 362 -23.71 19.71 29.74
N PHE A 363 -22.92 18.79 30.30
CA PHE A 363 -22.41 17.66 29.53
C PHE A 363 -22.37 16.36 30.31
N GLN A 364 -22.34 15.25 29.56
CA GLN A 364 -22.04 13.91 30.04
C GLN A 364 -20.98 13.28 29.14
N GLU A 365 -20.04 12.54 29.72
CA GLU A 365 -19.08 11.76 28.94
C GLU A 365 -19.82 10.61 28.25
N LEU A 366 -19.42 10.29 27.01
CA LEU A 366 -20.02 9.15 26.33
C LEU A 366 -19.61 7.83 27.01
N GLU A 367 -20.51 6.87 27.01
CA GLU A 367 -20.29 5.52 27.50
C GLU A 367 -20.67 4.50 26.43
N GLY A 368 -20.17 3.27 26.53
CA GLY A 368 -20.58 2.19 25.63
C GLY A 368 -19.56 1.06 25.62
N GLN A 369 -19.89 -0.01 24.91
CA GLN A 369 -19.04 -1.21 24.81
C GLN A 369 -17.64 -0.92 24.26
N HIS A 370 -17.53 0.01 23.30
CA HIS A 370 -16.32 0.32 22.56
C HIS A 370 -15.67 1.66 22.97
N TYR A 371 -16.20 2.33 23.99
CA TYR A 371 -15.60 3.54 24.56
C TYR A 371 -14.35 3.17 25.39
N PRO A 372 -13.25 3.95 25.35
CA PRO A 372 -13.07 5.25 24.70
C PRO A 372 -12.63 5.22 23.22
N HIS A 373 -12.38 4.04 22.66
CA HIS A 373 -11.77 3.80 21.35
C HIS A 373 -12.72 4.00 20.15
N VAL A 374 -13.49 5.08 20.18
CA VAL A 374 -14.36 5.52 19.08
C VAL A 374 -13.65 6.65 18.34
N TYR A 375 -13.31 6.42 17.07
CA TYR A 375 -12.51 7.33 16.24
C TYR A 375 -13.29 7.93 15.07
N GLY A 376 -14.59 7.65 14.99
CA GLY A 376 -15.51 8.24 14.04
C GLY A 376 -16.94 7.97 14.48
N LEU A 377 -17.82 8.95 14.34
CA LEU A 377 -19.21 8.85 14.77
C LEU A 377 -20.09 9.69 13.85
N VAL A 378 -21.11 9.07 13.27
CA VAL A 378 -22.13 9.70 12.44
C VAL A 378 -23.49 9.39 13.05
N MET A 379 -24.32 10.42 13.19
CA MET A 379 -25.65 10.33 13.78
C MET A 379 -26.72 10.57 12.71
N GLN A 380 -27.87 9.91 12.85
CA GLN A 380 -29.07 10.25 12.09
C GLN A 380 -29.49 11.68 12.44
N GLN A 381 -29.85 12.47 11.42
CA GLN A 381 -30.22 13.88 11.58
C GLN A 381 -31.38 14.08 12.56
N LYS A 382 -32.41 13.23 12.48
CA LYS A 382 -33.55 13.18 13.41
C LYS A 382 -33.69 11.76 13.95
N GLY A 383 -33.78 11.57 15.26
CA GLY A 383 -33.75 10.23 15.87
C GLY A 383 -32.38 9.86 16.41
N ASN A 384 -32.26 8.67 17.02
CA ASN A 384 -31.09 8.30 17.83
C ASN A 384 -30.20 7.22 17.20
N ARG A 385 -30.41 6.87 15.93
CA ARG A 385 -29.56 5.94 15.18
C ARG A 385 -28.17 6.53 14.94
N LEU A 386 -27.15 5.68 14.98
CA LEU A 386 -25.78 6.08 14.73
C LEU A 386 -24.98 4.98 14.04
N VAL A 387 -23.87 5.41 13.43
CA VAL A 387 -22.81 4.57 12.91
C VAL A 387 -21.49 5.09 13.46
N TYR A 388 -20.61 4.22 13.93
CA TYR A 388 -19.35 4.61 14.55
C TYR A 388 -18.21 3.66 14.21
N PHE A 389 -16.99 4.19 14.25
CA PHE A 389 -15.76 3.47 13.96
C PHE A 389 -15.05 3.12 15.26
N TYR A 390 -14.82 1.82 15.49
CA TYR A 390 -14.05 1.31 16.62
C TYR A 390 -12.75 0.70 16.12
N THR A 391 -11.65 1.05 16.78
CA THR A 391 -10.30 0.58 16.47
C THR A 391 -9.38 0.80 17.67
N THR A 392 -8.31 0.03 17.79
CA THR A 392 -7.16 0.37 18.66
C THR A 392 -5.88 0.19 17.86
N ALA A 393 -4.73 0.68 18.31
CA ALA A 393 -3.47 0.45 17.58
C ALA A 393 -3.15 -1.06 17.35
N SER A 394 -3.76 -1.96 18.13
CA SER A 394 -3.63 -3.42 17.98
C SER A 394 -4.88 -4.14 17.46
N VAL A 395 -5.96 -3.42 17.13
CA VAL A 395 -7.22 -4.01 16.65
C VAL A 395 -7.66 -3.31 15.36
N PRO A 396 -7.61 -4.00 14.20
CA PRO A 396 -8.05 -3.44 12.93
C PRO A 396 -9.45 -2.86 13.00
N GLY A 397 -9.61 -1.65 12.48
CA GLY A 397 -10.84 -0.90 12.66
C GLY A 397 -12.05 -1.51 11.96
N GLN A 398 -13.19 -1.47 12.62
CA GLN A 398 -14.48 -1.90 12.09
C GLN A 398 -15.55 -0.85 12.37
N TRP A 399 -16.54 -0.77 11.49
CA TRP A 399 -17.70 0.10 11.65
C TRP A 399 -18.84 -0.66 12.31
N PHE A 400 -19.59 0.03 13.17
CA PHE A 400 -20.71 -0.51 13.92
C PHE A 400 -21.91 0.43 13.80
N SER A 401 -23.10 -0.15 13.84
CA SER A 401 -24.36 0.56 13.99
C SER A 401 -24.89 0.41 15.41
N GLY A 402 -25.69 1.39 15.83
CA GLY A 402 -26.31 1.35 17.14
C GLY A 402 -27.32 2.46 17.36
N ARG A 403 -27.59 2.71 18.64
CA ARG A 403 -28.43 3.81 19.11
C ARG A 403 -27.73 4.58 20.22
N LEU A 404 -28.02 5.87 20.32
CA LEU A 404 -27.65 6.68 21.47
C LEU A 404 -28.83 6.78 22.44
N GLU A 405 -28.64 6.29 23.66
CA GLU A 405 -29.58 6.47 24.77
C GLU A 405 -28.95 7.34 25.84
N ALA A 406 -29.44 8.57 25.99
CA ALA A 406 -28.77 9.63 26.76
C ALA A 406 -27.30 9.78 26.32
N ASN A 407 -26.32 9.43 27.16
CA ASN A 407 -24.90 9.47 26.85
C ASN A 407 -24.31 8.10 26.46
N ARG A 408 -25.12 7.04 26.39
CA ARG A 408 -24.65 5.67 26.15
C ARG A 408 -24.88 5.21 24.71
N ILE A 409 -23.81 4.76 24.05
CA ILE A 409 -23.86 4.05 22.78
C ILE A 409 -24.26 2.59 23.04
N LEU A 410 -25.42 2.21 22.53
CA LEU A 410 -25.87 0.83 22.47
C LEU A 410 -25.47 0.24 21.11
N THR A 411 -24.45 -0.61 21.12
CA THR A 411 -23.98 -1.33 19.93
C THR A 411 -24.99 -2.39 19.53
N GLU A 412 -25.37 -2.42 18.26
CA GLU A 412 -26.29 -3.42 17.72
C GLU A 412 -25.57 -4.37 16.76
N ASN A 413 -25.03 -3.86 15.65
CA ASN A 413 -24.46 -4.69 14.58
C ASN A 413 -23.13 -4.14 14.06
N GLN A 414 -22.20 -5.01 13.71
CA GLN A 414 -21.05 -4.65 12.87
C GLN A 414 -21.53 -4.41 11.42
N LEU A 415 -21.00 -3.38 10.77
CA LEU A 415 -21.34 -2.99 9.40
C LEU A 415 -20.22 -3.34 8.44
N GLY A 416 -20.50 -4.29 7.55
CA GLY A 416 -19.51 -4.83 6.62
C GLY A 416 -18.31 -5.47 7.31
N GLU A 417 -17.51 -6.19 6.52
CA GLU A 417 -16.21 -6.66 6.96
C GLU A 417 -15.15 -5.93 6.13
N LEU A 418 -14.24 -5.22 6.82
CA LEU A 418 -13.05 -4.62 6.21
C LEU A 418 -11.83 -5.48 6.53
N ASN A 419 -10.91 -5.59 5.57
CA ASN A 419 -9.56 -6.14 5.78
C ASN A 419 -9.55 -7.59 6.27
N SER A 420 -10.42 -8.43 5.70
CA SER A 420 -10.51 -9.86 6.03
C SER A 420 -9.19 -10.62 5.83
N ASN A 421 -8.30 -10.12 4.97
CA ASN A 421 -6.95 -10.62 4.75
C ASN A 421 -6.05 -10.56 6.01
N LEU A 422 -6.41 -9.73 6.99
CA LEU A 422 -5.69 -9.65 8.27
C LEU A 422 -6.11 -10.73 9.28
N LYS A 423 -7.20 -11.47 9.04
CA LYS A 423 -7.64 -12.55 9.95
C LYS A 423 -6.53 -13.60 10.09
N GLY A 424 -6.14 -13.88 11.34
CA GLY A 424 -5.09 -14.85 11.67
C GLY A 424 -3.65 -14.33 11.52
N LYS A 425 -3.46 -13.07 11.09
CA LYS A 425 -2.17 -12.39 11.18
C LYS A 425 -1.87 -12.08 12.64
N LYS A 426 -0.59 -12.19 13.01
CA LYS A 426 -0.14 -11.82 14.35
C LYS A 426 -0.01 -10.30 14.42
N LEU A 427 -0.83 -9.64 15.23
CA LEU A 427 -0.75 -8.21 15.47
C LEU A 427 0.21 -7.93 16.62
N ALA A 428 0.96 -6.84 16.52
CA ALA A 428 1.78 -6.36 17.62
C ALA A 428 0.91 -5.95 18.82
N LYS A 429 1.36 -6.31 20.03
CA LYS A 429 0.81 -5.70 21.25
C LYS A 429 1.17 -4.21 21.22
N THR A 430 0.23 -3.34 21.59
CA THR A 430 0.45 -1.90 21.68
C THR A 430 0.25 -1.36 23.09
N GLU A 431 0.85 -0.21 23.38
CA GLU A 431 0.69 0.55 24.62
C GLU A 431 0.84 2.05 24.33
N VAL A 432 -0.07 2.89 24.82
CA VAL A 432 0.14 4.34 24.90
C VAL A 432 1.07 4.59 26.09
N ILE A 433 2.30 5.01 25.82
CA ILE A 433 3.30 5.30 26.86
C ILE A 433 3.46 6.81 27.04
N LYS A 434 3.89 7.22 28.24
CA LYS A 434 4.05 8.62 28.66
C LYS A 434 5.40 8.85 29.30
N TRP A 435 6.04 9.97 28.97
CA TRP A 435 7.33 10.39 29.53
C TRP A 435 7.39 11.92 29.66
N LYS A 436 8.44 12.43 30.32
CA LYS A 436 8.71 13.87 30.42
C LYS A 436 9.51 14.34 29.22
N GLY A 437 8.98 15.34 28.51
CA GLY A 437 9.57 15.90 27.29
C GLY A 437 10.55 17.05 27.54
N ALA A 438 10.87 17.81 26.49
CA ALA A 438 11.82 18.92 26.49
C ALA A 438 11.48 20.02 27.50
N LEU A 439 10.18 20.31 27.66
CA LEU A 439 9.67 21.37 28.55
C LEU A 439 9.21 20.85 29.92
N GLU A 440 9.59 19.63 30.30
CA GLU A 440 9.12 18.93 31.52
C GLU A 440 7.58 18.71 31.55
N GLU A 441 6.93 18.94 30.42
CA GLU A 441 5.54 18.57 30.15
C GLU A 441 5.46 17.06 29.83
N GLU A 442 4.27 16.48 29.97
CA GLU A 442 4.05 15.08 29.61
C GLU A 442 3.93 14.96 28.09
N VAL A 443 4.71 14.07 27.50
CA VAL A 443 4.68 13.68 26.10
C VAL A 443 4.26 12.22 26.03
N GLU A 444 3.55 11.84 24.99
CA GLU A 444 3.09 10.48 24.80
C GLU A 444 3.39 9.93 23.41
N GLY A 445 3.20 8.62 23.26
CA GLY A 445 3.37 7.94 21.99
C GLY A 445 2.86 6.51 22.02
N ILE A 446 2.65 5.95 20.83
CA ILE A 446 2.19 4.57 20.67
C ILE A 446 3.41 3.66 20.55
N LEU A 447 3.55 2.72 21.48
CA LEU A 447 4.61 1.71 21.49
C LEU A 447 4.07 0.38 20.97
N TYR A 448 4.58 -0.07 19.83
CA TYR A 448 4.35 -1.41 19.29
C TYR A 448 5.47 -2.34 19.76
N TYR A 449 5.08 -3.47 20.32
CA TYR A 449 6.00 -4.49 20.81
C TYR A 449 6.44 -5.43 19.67
N PRO A 450 7.67 -5.97 19.73
CA PRO A 450 8.08 -7.09 18.88
C PRO A 450 7.03 -8.22 18.92
N HIS A 451 6.71 -8.82 17.79
CA HIS A 451 5.72 -9.91 17.75
C HIS A 451 6.07 -11.04 18.74
N ASP A 452 7.34 -11.40 18.84
CA ASP A 452 7.84 -12.45 19.74
C ASP A 452 8.51 -11.86 21.00
N TYR A 453 7.95 -10.77 21.53
CA TYR A 453 8.44 -10.13 22.75
C TYR A 453 8.50 -11.12 23.94
N GLN A 454 9.62 -11.08 24.66
CA GLN A 454 9.86 -11.83 25.88
C GLN A 454 10.31 -10.87 26.97
N PRO A 455 9.61 -10.85 28.13
CA PRO A 455 10.02 -10.03 29.26
C PRO A 455 11.48 -10.27 29.67
N GLY A 456 12.21 -9.19 29.98
CA GLY A 456 13.61 -9.23 30.42
C GLY A 456 14.66 -9.21 29.31
N LEU A 457 14.25 -9.32 28.04
CA LEU A 457 15.14 -9.09 26.90
C LEU A 457 15.08 -7.63 26.41
N LYS A 458 16.21 -7.13 25.92
CA LYS A 458 16.31 -5.83 25.24
C LYS A 458 16.21 -6.02 23.74
N TYR A 459 15.44 -5.17 23.07
CA TYR A 459 15.19 -5.23 21.64
C TYR A 459 15.66 -3.95 20.93
N PRO A 460 15.97 -4.00 19.62
CA PRO A 460 16.10 -2.80 18.81
C PRO A 460 14.83 -1.94 18.85
N LEU A 461 14.96 -0.65 18.55
CA LEU A 461 13.83 0.28 18.41
C LEU A 461 13.87 0.97 17.05
N PHE A 462 12.72 1.03 16.40
CA PHE A 462 12.46 1.93 15.30
C PHE A 462 11.60 3.11 15.78
N LEU A 463 12.05 4.32 15.51
CA LEU A 463 11.27 5.52 15.69
C LEU A 463 10.54 5.82 14.38
N ASN A 464 9.21 5.83 14.41
CA ASN A 464 8.36 5.97 13.25
C ASN A 464 7.56 7.27 13.44
N ILE A 465 7.99 8.34 12.77
CA ILE A 465 7.59 9.70 13.12
C ILE A 465 6.53 10.20 12.14
N HIS A 466 5.38 10.65 12.64
CA HIS A 466 4.29 11.17 11.82
C HIS A 466 4.67 12.48 11.11
N GLY A 467 3.96 12.76 10.00
CA GLY A 467 4.03 14.06 9.29
C GLY A 467 3.45 15.19 10.14
N GLY A 468 3.51 16.45 9.69
CA GLY A 468 3.06 17.55 10.55
C GLY A 468 3.60 18.91 10.10
N PRO A 469 3.96 19.80 11.04
CA PRO A 469 4.25 19.50 12.45
C PRO A 469 3.06 19.15 13.36
N MET A 470 1.84 19.57 13.00
CA MET A 470 0.63 19.31 13.79
C MET A 470 0.00 17.92 13.56
N GLY A 471 0.75 16.94 13.07
CA GLY A 471 0.22 15.57 13.01
C GLY A 471 0.05 14.98 14.40
N ILE A 472 -0.71 13.88 14.50
CA ILE A 472 -0.87 13.11 15.72
C ILE A 472 -1.04 11.63 15.37
N ASP A 473 -0.33 10.77 16.08
CA ASP A 473 -0.56 9.33 16.12
C ASP A 473 -1.58 9.00 17.23
N LEU A 474 -2.68 8.37 16.84
CA LEU A 474 -3.76 7.96 17.74
C LEU A 474 -3.58 6.48 18.17
N ASP A 475 -4.21 6.06 19.27
CA ASP A 475 -4.35 4.64 19.62
C ASP A 475 -5.41 3.98 18.70
N ALA A 476 -5.14 4.01 17.41
CA ALA A 476 -5.98 3.53 16.33
C ALA A 476 -5.12 2.71 15.36
N PHE A 477 -5.68 1.63 14.82
CA PHE A 477 -4.96 0.78 13.87
C PHE A 477 -4.67 1.57 12.58
N GLU A 478 -3.38 1.81 12.32
CA GLU A 478 -2.93 2.48 11.12
C GLU A 478 -1.73 1.75 10.50
N GLU A 479 -1.87 1.48 9.21
CA GLU A 479 -0.86 0.85 8.36
C GLU A 479 -0.92 1.54 6.99
N SER A 480 0.23 1.94 6.48
CA SER A 480 0.37 2.60 5.18
C SER A 480 1.74 2.34 4.57
N TYR A 481 1.90 2.68 3.28
CA TYR A 481 3.22 2.62 2.65
C TYR A 481 4.25 3.55 3.33
N ALA A 482 3.80 4.61 4.01
CA ALA A 482 4.65 5.52 4.75
C ALA A 482 5.05 4.95 6.12
N TYR A 483 4.09 4.32 6.82
CA TYR A 483 4.20 3.87 8.21
C TYR A 483 3.63 2.44 8.35
N TYR A 484 4.48 1.47 8.70
CA TYR A 484 4.10 0.06 8.72
C TYR A 484 4.56 -0.69 10.00
N PRO A 485 4.04 -0.34 11.18
CA PRO A 485 4.58 -0.80 12.45
C PRO A 485 4.54 -2.34 12.61
N ASN A 486 3.54 -3.06 12.10
CA ASN A 486 3.49 -4.52 12.23
C ASN A 486 4.60 -5.23 11.43
N LEU A 487 5.00 -4.71 10.26
CA LEU A 487 6.11 -5.27 9.49
C LEU A 487 7.46 -5.10 10.20
N LEU A 488 7.66 -3.97 10.89
CA LEU A 488 8.86 -3.73 11.71
C LEU A 488 8.84 -4.55 13.00
N ALA A 489 7.70 -4.60 13.70
CA ALA A 489 7.52 -5.44 14.89
C ALA A 489 7.73 -6.93 14.59
N GLN A 490 7.34 -7.40 13.41
CA GLN A 490 7.63 -8.75 12.91
C GLN A 490 9.13 -9.03 12.77
N LYS A 491 9.97 -8.02 12.47
CA LYS A 491 11.43 -8.15 12.41
C LYS A 491 12.09 -8.18 13.79
N GLY A 492 11.30 -8.07 14.87
CA GLY A 492 11.78 -8.21 16.24
C GLY A 492 12.29 -6.93 16.87
N CYS A 493 11.73 -5.76 16.50
CA CYS A 493 12.01 -4.49 17.17
C CYS A 493 10.76 -3.90 17.82
N PHE A 494 10.97 -3.02 18.80
CA PHE A 494 9.94 -2.07 19.18
C PHE A 494 9.74 -1.05 18.05
N VAL A 495 8.54 -0.52 17.91
CA VAL A 495 8.26 0.68 17.11
C VAL A 495 7.64 1.73 18.01
N LEU A 496 8.25 2.91 18.11
CA LEU A 496 7.69 4.05 18.84
C LEU A 496 7.20 5.09 17.85
N MET A 497 5.95 5.49 18.01
CA MET A 497 5.27 6.54 17.26
C MET A 497 4.99 7.71 18.22
N PRO A 498 5.91 8.70 18.33
CA PRO A 498 5.85 9.75 19.33
C PRO A 498 4.99 10.94 18.88
N ASN A 499 4.17 11.48 19.79
CA ASN A 499 3.45 12.73 19.63
C ASN A 499 4.25 13.86 20.29
N TYR A 500 5.22 14.39 19.56
CA TYR A 500 6.17 15.41 20.05
C TYR A 500 5.50 16.79 20.25
N HIS A 501 6.12 17.67 21.04
CA HIS A 501 5.76 19.09 21.14
C HIS A 501 5.55 19.66 19.74
N GLY A 502 4.39 20.24 19.46
CA GLY A 502 3.99 20.64 18.10
C GLY A 502 2.84 19.82 17.51
N SER A 503 2.65 18.58 17.96
CA SER A 503 1.50 17.74 17.60
C SER A 503 0.17 18.37 18.06
N ASP A 504 -0.89 18.11 17.30
CA ASP A 504 -2.25 18.44 17.73
C ASP A 504 -2.73 17.49 18.85
N GLY A 505 -3.91 17.73 19.43
CA GLY A 505 -4.53 16.87 20.45
C GLY A 505 -4.15 17.19 21.90
N TYR A 506 -3.26 18.15 22.12
CA TYR A 506 -2.74 18.57 23.46
C TYR A 506 -3.01 20.05 23.78
N GLY A 507 -3.86 20.69 22.98
CA GLY A 507 -4.22 22.10 23.13
C GLY A 507 -3.24 23.08 22.51
N GLN A 508 -3.66 24.35 22.44
CA GLN A 508 -2.98 25.40 21.68
C GLN A 508 -1.51 25.56 22.08
N LYS A 509 -1.22 25.64 23.39
CA LYS A 509 0.15 25.87 23.88
C LYS A 509 1.13 24.78 23.41
N PHE A 510 0.69 23.53 23.41
CA PHE A 510 1.54 22.41 23.02
C PHE A 510 1.76 22.38 21.51
N ALA A 511 0.71 22.58 20.71
CA ALA A 511 0.79 22.64 19.24
C ALA A 511 1.69 23.79 18.75
N GLU A 512 1.69 24.93 19.44
CA GLU A 512 2.49 26.11 19.06
C GLU A 512 3.91 26.12 19.62
N SER A 513 4.25 25.18 20.51
CA SER A 513 5.47 25.20 21.32
C SER A 513 6.77 25.24 20.50
N ILE A 514 6.76 24.68 19.29
CA ILE A 514 7.91 24.62 18.39
C ILE A 514 8.10 25.87 17.54
N ARG A 515 7.20 26.86 17.63
CA ARG A 515 7.32 28.13 16.93
C ARG A 515 8.61 28.85 17.36
N GLY A 516 9.56 29.00 16.44
CA GLY A 516 10.90 29.54 16.74
C GLY A 516 11.86 28.54 17.39
N HIS A 517 11.44 27.30 17.59
CA HIS A 517 12.17 26.23 18.29
C HIS A 517 12.19 24.92 17.47
N TYR A 518 11.91 24.99 16.17
CA TYR A 518 11.90 23.82 15.28
C TYR A 518 13.18 22.98 15.42
N TYR A 519 13.02 21.66 15.55
CA TYR A 519 14.06 20.66 15.88
C TYR A 519 14.62 20.69 17.30
N GLU A 520 14.25 21.63 18.15
CA GLU A 520 14.79 21.72 19.51
C GLU A 520 13.98 20.84 20.44
N TYR A 521 12.68 21.10 20.55
CA TYR A 521 11.81 20.40 21.49
C TYR A 521 11.39 19.03 20.97
N GLU A 522 11.12 18.93 19.67
CA GLU A 522 10.68 17.68 19.04
C GLU A 522 11.75 16.58 19.15
N ILE A 523 13.01 16.94 18.87
CA ILE A 523 14.13 16.01 18.96
C ILE A 523 14.36 15.61 20.41
N GLU A 524 14.38 16.57 21.34
CA GLU A 524 14.58 16.27 22.75
C GLU A 524 13.48 15.37 23.32
N ASP A 525 12.22 15.60 22.95
CA ASP A 525 11.10 14.72 23.34
C ASP A 525 11.34 13.27 22.92
N MET A 526 11.69 13.06 21.66
CA MET A 526 11.92 11.73 21.11
C MET A 526 13.12 11.05 21.80
N LEU A 527 14.20 11.80 22.06
CA LEU A 527 15.36 11.28 22.78
C LEU A 527 15.03 10.90 24.23
N LYS A 528 14.26 11.74 24.96
CA LYS A 528 13.80 11.41 26.32
C LYS A 528 12.86 10.21 26.34
N GLY A 529 12.03 10.03 25.31
CA GLY A 529 11.18 8.84 25.14
C GLY A 529 11.98 7.56 24.92
N ILE A 530 13.05 7.63 24.13
CA ILE A 530 14.01 6.52 23.96
C ILE A 530 14.69 6.20 25.29
N ASP A 531 15.20 7.22 26.00
CA ASP A 531 15.90 7.03 27.27
C ASP A 531 14.97 6.42 28.34
N TYR A 532 13.69 6.79 28.34
CA TYR A 532 12.65 6.17 29.18
C TYR A 532 12.51 4.66 28.92
N LEU A 533 12.48 4.24 27.65
CA LEU A 533 12.39 2.83 27.27
C LEU A 533 13.67 2.04 27.59
N VAL A 534 14.84 2.68 27.43
CA VAL A 534 16.13 2.10 27.83
C VAL A 534 16.21 1.92 29.34
N ALA A 535 15.76 2.90 30.13
CA ALA A 535 15.73 2.83 31.58
C ALA A 535 14.78 1.73 32.09
N LYS A 536 13.67 1.47 31.39
CA LYS A 536 12.79 0.31 31.65
C LYS A 536 13.40 -1.04 31.28
N GLY A 537 14.58 -1.07 30.64
CA GLY A 537 15.23 -2.29 30.19
C GLY A 537 14.58 -2.94 28.97
N LEU A 538 13.78 -2.20 28.20
CA LEU A 538 13.07 -2.70 27.01
C LEU A 538 13.92 -2.57 25.73
N VAL A 539 14.65 -1.46 25.60
CA VAL A 539 15.36 -1.10 24.37
C VAL A 539 16.88 -1.21 24.52
N ASP A 540 17.53 -1.69 23.47
CA ASP A 540 18.99 -1.66 23.28
C ASP A 540 19.40 -0.29 22.71
N SER A 541 20.07 0.54 23.51
CA SER A 541 20.43 1.93 23.15
C SER A 541 21.37 2.03 21.96
N GLU A 542 22.05 0.94 21.58
CA GLU A 542 22.95 0.90 20.43
C GLU A 542 22.25 0.50 19.12
N LYS A 543 20.95 0.19 19.18
CA LYS A 543 20.17 -0.31 18.03
C LYS A 543 18.91 0.52 17.82
N LEU A 544 19.12 1.75 17.37
CA LEU A 544 18.07 2.71 17.07
C LEU A 544 18.01 3.00 15.56
N GLY A 545 16.84 2.82 14.96
CA GLY A 545 16.52 3.24 13.59
C GLY A 545 15.48 4.35 13.61
N THR A 546 15.47 5.23 12.61
CA THR A 546 14.45 6.28 12.46
C THR A 546 13.87 6.26 11.06
N MET A 547 12.58 6.57 10.95
CA MET A 547 11.93 6.80 9.67
C MET A 547 10.75 7.74 9.78
N GLY A 548 10.41 8.38 8.65
CA GLY A 548 9.20 9.17 8.54
C GLY A 548 8.97 9.76 7.15
N TRP A 549 7.79 10.35 6.97
CA TRP A 549 7.38 11.03 5.75
C TRP A 549 7.00 12.49 6.06
N SER A 550 7.27 13.44 5.16
CA SER A 550 7.00 14.87 5.42
C SER A 550 7.77 15.35 6.65
N ASN A 551 7.12 16.04 7.61
CA ASN A 551 7.78 16.44 8.85
C ASN A 551 8.46 15.29 9.62
N GLY A 552 7.91 14.07 9.57
CA GLY A 552 8.57 12.92 10.18
C GLY A 552 9.88 12.55 9.51
N GLY A 553 9.97 12.77 8.20
CA GLY A 553 11.22 12.67 7.45
C GLY A 553 12.20 13.79 7.80
N ILE A 554 11.70 15.03 7.93
CA ILE A 554 12.49 16.20 8.38
C ILE A 554 13.12 15.93 9.75
N LEU A 555 12.33 15.47 10.72
CA LEU A 555 12.79 15.13 12.06
C LEU A 555 13.72 13.91 12.07
N SER A 556 13.49 12.92 11.20
CA SER A 556 14.41 11.78 11.00
C SER A 556 15.79 12.24 10.50
N ILE A 557 15.84 13.22 9.59
CA ILE A 557 17.08 13.85 9.15
C ILE A 557 17.74 14.58 10.32
N GLY A 558 16.98 15.39 11.07
CA GLY A 558 17.49 16.12 12.23
C GLY A 558 18.13 15.20 13.28
N LEU A 559 17.48 14.08 13.60
CA LEU A 559 18.01 13.05 14.50
C LEU A 559 19.30 12.43 13.96
N ALA A 560 19.40 12.18 12.66
CA ALA A 560 20.57 11.59 12.04
C ALA A 560 21.75 12.56 11.89
N VAL A 561 21.49 13.87 11.82
CA VAL A 561 22.49 14.93 11.68
C VAL A 561 23.01 15.38 13.05
N TRP A 562 22.13 15.66 14.00
CA TRP A 562 22.51 16.27 15.29
C TRP A 562 22.71 15.27 16.43
N THR A 563 22.59 13.97 16.15
CA THR A 563 22.88 12.90 17.12
C THR A 563 23.68 11.77 16.45
N ASP A 564 24.36 10.95 17.25
CA ASP A 564 25.10 9.76 16.83
C ASP A 564 24.42 8.43 17.25
N LYS A 565 23.19 8.55 17.78
CA LYS A 565 22.41 7.43 18.35
C LYS A 565 21.85 6.50 17.27
N PHE A 566 21.45 7.04 16.11
CA PHE A 566 20.76 6.28 15.07
C PHE A 566 21.70 5.57 14.10
N LYS A 567 21.33 4.34 13.70
CA LYS A 567 22.16 3.46 12.87
C LYS A 567 21.63 3.30 11.44
N VAL A 568 20.41 3.77 11.17
CA VAL A 568 19.79 3.80 9.83
C VAL A 568 18.68 4.85 9.80
N ALA A 569 18.45 5.46 8.63
CA ALA A 569 17.35 6.38 8.39
C ALA A 569 16.57 6.03 7.11
N GLY A 570 15.24 6.07 7.18
CA GLY A 570 14.32 6.03 6.03
C GLY A 570 13.56 7.35 5.91
N VAL A 571 13.73 8.07 4.79
CA VAL A 571 13.30 9.47 4.68
C VAL A 571 12.43 9.65 3.44
N GLY A 572 11.15 9.96 3.63
CA GLY A 572 10.24 10.29 2.54
C GLY A 572 9.86 11.77 2.52
N ALA A 573 9.97 12.41 1.34
CA ALA A 573 9.53 13.78 1.09
C ALA A 573 9.87 14.74 2.24
N ALA A 574 11.15 15.02 2.47
CA ALA A 574 11.61 15.82 3.61
C ALA A 574 12.52 16.98 3.19
N ASP A 575 12.34 18.13 3.86
CA ASP A 575 13.16 19.32 3.67
C ASP A 575 14.55 19.20 4.27
N VAL A 576 15.53 19.74 3.54
CA VAL A 576 16.93 19.86 3.97
C VAL A 576 17.45 21.29 3.90
N ASN A 577 16.75 22.15 3.15
CA ASN A 577 17.15 23.53 2.92
C ASN A 577 15.94 24.46 2.97
N TRP A 578 15.79 25.15 4.11
CA TRP A 578 14.69 26.08 4.34
C TRP A 578 14.74 27.31 3.41
N ILE A 579 15.90 27.64 2.84
CA ILE A 579 16.01 28.79 1.92
C ILE A 579 15.29 28.48 0.60
N SER A 580 15.48 27.29 0.05
CA SER A 580 14.76 26.87 -1.17
C SER A 580 13.32 26.50 -0.86
N ASP A 581 13.03 25.94 0.32
CA ASP A 581 11.67 25.62 0.76
C ASP A 581 10.76 26.86 0.76
N TYR A 582 11.20 27.95 1.41
CA TYR A 582 10.52 29.25 1.45
C TYR A 582 9.90 29.66 0.09
N GLY A 583 10.68 29.49 -0.99
CA GLY A 583 10.32 29.98 -2.32
C GLY A 583 9.70 28.94 -3.26
N THR A 584 9.66 27.66 -2.88
CA THR A 584 9.20 26.59 -3.78
C THR A 584 8.08 25.72 -3.20
N CYS A 585 7.93 25.69 -1.87
CA CYS A 585 6.82 25.01 -1.22
C CYS A 585 5.52 25.80 -1.40
N ALA A 586 4.41 25.08 -1.64
CA ALA A 586 3.09 25.64 -1.88
C ALA A 586 2.55 26.49 -0.70
N PHE A 587 3.16 26.38 0.48
CA PHE A 587 2.84 27.14 1.68
C PHE A 587 4.08 27.70 2.41
N GLY A 588 5.25 27.70 1.74
CA GLY A 588 6.55 28.02 2.35
C GLY A 588 6.63 29.39 3.00
N VAL A 589 6.05 30.43 2.39
CA VAL A 589 6.05 31.79 2.95
C VAL A 589 5.35 31.85 4.30
N SER A 590 4.14 31.26 4.41
CA SER A 590 3.41 31.26 5.68
C SER A 590 4.09 30.37 6.72
N PHE A 591 4.57 29.19 6.31
CA PHE A 591 5.22 28.22 7.19
C PHE A 591 6.49 28.78 7.82
N ASP A 592 7.38 29.34 7.02
CA ASP A 592 8.66 29.85 7.48
C ASP A 592 8.51 31.11 8.34
N ASN A 593 7.62 32.02 7.95
CA ASN A 593 7.34 33.20 8.77
C ASN A 593 6.79 32.82 10.15
N TYR A 594 6.02 31.73 10.22
CA TYR A 594 5.53 31.19 11.48
C TYR A 594 6.64 30.48 12.28
N TYR A 595 7.19 29.38 11.77
CA TYR A 595 8.09 28.50 12.52
C TYR A 595 9.53 29.01 12.61
N LEU A 596 10.02 29.70 11.59
CA LEU A 596 11.38 30.25 11.53
C LEU A 596 11.45 31.75 11.88
N LEU A 597 10.29 32.36 12.18
CA LEU A 597 10.14 33.73 12.66
C LEU A 597 10.68 34.79 11.68
N GLY A 598 10.45 34.60 10.38
CA GLY A 598 10.74 35.57 9.32
C GLY A 598 11.40 34.94 8.10
N PRO A 599 11.53 35.69 6.99
CA PRO A 599 12.06 35.19 5.71
C PRO A 599 13.60 35.03 5.70
N PRO A 600 14.17 34.29 4.75
CA PRO A 600 15.60 33.96 4.74
C PRO A 600 16.55 35.16 4.59
N TRP A 601 16.16 36.25 3.93
CA TRP A 601 17.01 37.44 3.78
C TRP A 601 17.07 38.32 5.03
N GLU A 602 16.13 38.16 5.97
CA GLU A 602 16.15 38.87 7.26
C GLU A 602 16.92 38.07 8.33
N ARG A 603 16.99 36.74 8.17
CA ARG A 603 17.61 35.84 9.16
C ARG A 603 18.55 34.79 8.52
N PRO A 604 19.49 35.18 7.66
CA PRO A 604 20.29 34.23 6.87
C PRO A 604 21.03 33.21 7.75
N ASP A 605 21.67 33.65 8.83
CA ASP A 605 22.39 32.77 9.75
C ASP A 605 21.49 31.74 10.43
N TYR A 606 20.23 32.11 10.72
CA TYR A 606 19.26 31.22 11.34
C TYR A 606 18.82 30.11 10.36
N TYR A 607 18.59 30.47 9.10
CA TYR A 607 18.26 29.50 8.04
C TYR A 607 19.42 28.55 7.76
N LEU A 608 20.65 29.05 7.70
CA LEU A 608 21.85 28.21 7.59
C LEU A 608 21.99 27.27 8.78
N LYS A 609 21.73 27.76 10.00
CA LYS A 609 21.75 26.94 11.23
C LYS A 609 20.69 25.84 11.21
N LYS A 610 19.45 26.15 10.79
CA LYS A 610 18.31 25.23 10.86
C LYS A 610 18.19 24.28 9.67
N SER A 611 18.88 24.55 8.56
CA SER A 611 18.83 23.70 7.36
C SER A 611 19.83 22.54 7.46
N PRO A 612 19.38 21.27 7.55
CA PRO A 612 20.26 20.11 7.64
C PRO A 612 21.32 20.01 6.55
N LEU A 613 21.05 20.55 5.35
CA LEU A 613 21.96 20.56 4.22
C LEU A 613 23.37 21.05 4.59
N PHE A 614 23.49 22.09 5.42
CA PHE A 614 24.78 22.68 5.80
C PHE A 614 25.54 21.89 6.88
N HIS A 615 24.92 20.82 7.41
CA HIS A 615 25.46 19.97 8.49
C HIS A 615 25.71 18.52 8.04
N PHE A 616 25.33 18.14 6.83
CA PHE A 616 25.51 16.76 6.32
C PHE A 616 26.95 16.26 6.31
N LYS A 617 27.94 17.16 6.35
CA LYS A 617 29.35 16.78 6.49
C LYS A 617 29.64 16.02 7.79
N ASP A 618 28.75 16.06 8.78
CA ASP A 618 28.94 15.38 10.07
C ASP A 618 28.09 14.11 10.19
N MET A 619 27.19 13.86 9.22
CA MET A 619 26.23 12.77 9.22
C MET A 619 26.85 11.44 8.76
N LYS A 620 26.74 10.40 9.60
CA LYS A 620 27.30 9.05 9.34
C LYS A 620 26.24 7.95 9.25
N VAL A 621 24.97 8.33 9.15
CA VAL A 621 23.83 7.40 9.16
C VAL A 621 23.52 6.93 7.75
N PRO A 622 23.53 5.60 7.46
CA PRO A 622 23.04 5.07 6.20
C PRO A 622 21.59 5.48 5.94
N THR A 623 21.34 6.18 4.84
CA THR A 623 20.05 6.84 4.57
C THR A 623 19.46 6.42 3.23
N ILE A 624 18.18 6.06 3.22
CA ILE A 624 17.39 5.88 1.99
C ILE A 624 16.35 6.99 1.88
N ILE A 625 16.25 7.58 0.69
CA ILE A 625 15.46 8.78 0.38
C ILE A 625 14.37 8.42 -0.65
N PHE A 626 13.17 8.99 -0.50
CA PHE A 626 12.02 8.77 -1.38
C PHE A 626 11.35 10.11 -1.74
N HIS A 627 11.04 10.35 -3.02
CA HIS A 627 10.38 11.61 -3.43
C HIS A 627 9.54 11.47 -4.70
N GLY A 628 8.36 12.09 -4.73
CA GLY A 628 7.54 12.26 -5.93
C GLY A 628 7.99 13.46 -6.76
N THR A 629 7.92 13.40 -8.09
CA THR A 629 8.38 14.54 -8.93
C THR A 629 7.42 15.72 -8.95
N GLU A 630 6.15 15.52 -8.58
CA GLU A 630 5.10 16.54 -8.56
C GLU A 630 4.74 16.96 -7.12
N ASP A 631 5.64 16.73 -6.17
CA ASP A 631 5.46 17.15 -4.79
C ASP A 631 5.60 18.66 -4.67
N THR A 632 4.52 19.32 -4.23
CA THR A 632 4.46 20.77 -3.98
C THR A 632 4.48 21.12 -2.50
N ASN A 633 4.32 20.13 -1.60
CA ASN A 633 4.36 20.34 -0.15
C ASN A 633 5.79 20.28 0.35
N VAL A 634 6.58 19.36 -0.20
CA VAL A 634 8.03 19.33 -0.06
C VAL A 634 8.60 19.25 -1.48
N PRO A 635 9.05 20.37 -2.06
CA PRO A 635 9.47 20.41 -3.46
C PRO A 635 10.54 19.36 -3.79
N PHE A 636 10.42 18.70 -4.95
CA PHE A 636 11.34 17.63 -5.39
C PHE A 636 12.84 18.01 -5.31
N GLY A 637 13.16 19.30 -5.45
CA GLY A 637 14.51 19.84 -5.26
C GLY A 637 15.14 19.46 -3.92
N GLN A 638 14.36 19.37 -2.84
CA GLN A 638 14.83 19.02 -1.50
C GLN A 638 15.42 17.61 -1.45
N GLY A 639 14.75 16.62 -2.05
CA GLY A 639 15.28 15.26 -2.17
C GLY A 639 16.55 15.17 -3.00
N MET A 640 16.64 15.97 -4.07
CA MET A 640 17.84 16.06 -4.90
C MET A 640 19.02 16.70 -4.16
N GLU A 641 18.80 17.77 -3.41
CA GLU A 641 19.79 18.42 -2.55
C GLU A 641 20.31 17.44 -1.49
N HIS A 642 19.40 16.74 -0.81
CA HIS A 642 19.72 15.73 0.20
C HIS A 642 20.61 14.61 -0.36
N TYR A 643 20.18 13.98 -1.46
CA TYR A 643 20.92 12.87 -2.06
C TYR A 643 22.30 13.32 -2.56
N ARG A 644 22.37 14.42 -3.31
CA ARG A 644 23.64 14.89 -3.90
C ARG A 644 24.66 15.27 -2.83
N ALA A 645 24.21 15.94 -1.77
CA ALA A 645 25.09 16.30 -0.66
C ALA A 645 25.68 15.05 0.01
N LEU A 646 24.85 14.09 0.44
CA LEU A 646 25.32 12.86 1.08
C LEU A 646 26.19 12.01 0.14
N GLN A 647 25.81 11.89 -1.13
CA GLN A 647 26.57 11.16 -2.13
C GLN A 647 27.98 11.74 -2.30
N GLN A 648 28.09 13.07 -2.40
CA GLN A 648 29.37 13.76 -2.57
C GLN A 648 30.24 13.71 -1.32
N ILE A 649 29.64 13.84 -0.13
CA ILE A 649 30.34 13.76 1.15
C ILE A 649 30.87 12.35 1.41
N GLY A 650 30.09 11.32 1.06
CA GLY A 650 30.53 9.93 1.03
C GLY A 650 30.85 9.30 2.40
N GLN A 651 30.38 9.89 3.51
CA GLN A 651 30.65 9.35 4.86
C GLN A 651 29.77 8.15 5.24
N ALA A 652 28.59 8.03 4.63
CA ALA A 652 27.69 6.90 4.82
C ALA A 652 27.01 6.53 3.49
N PRO A 653 26.56 5.27 3.33
CA PRO A 653 25.77 4.87 2.18
C PRO A 653 24.48 5.70 2.08
N VAL A 654 24.17 6.16 0.87
CA VAL A 654 22.90 6.83 0.56
C VAL A 654 22.26 6.20 -0.68
N ARG A 655 20.93 6.12 -0.69
CA ARG A 655 20.14 5.68 -1.86
C ARG A 655 18.96 6.61 -2.05
N PHE A 656 18.64 6.94 -3.30
CA PHE A 656 17.51 7.80 -3.63
C PHE A 656 16.58 7.13 -4.65
N ILE A 657 15.31 7.02 -4.32
CA ILE A 657 14.25 6.50 -5.18
C ILE A 657 13.30 7.64 -5.55
N ILE A 658 13.17 7.88 -6.85
CA ILE A 658 12.33 8.93 -7.43
C ILE A 658 11.07 8.28 -8.02
N PHE A 659 9.90 8.85 -7.75
CA PHE A 659 8.61 8.38 -8.25
C PHE A 659 8.00 9.37 -9.25
N PRO A 660 8.12 9.14 -10.57
CA PRO A 660 7.63 10.07 -11.58
C PRO A 660 6.11 10.25 -11.56
N GLY A 661 5.68 11.51 -11.63
CA GLY A 661 4.26 11.89 -11.67
C GLY A 661 3.54 11.78 -10.32
N GLU A 662 4.24 11.39 -9.25
CA GLU A 662 3.64 11.30 -7.92
C GLU A 662 3.70 12.65 -7.20
N PRO A 663 2.61 13.05 -6.51
CA PRO A 663 2.60 14.22 -5.65
C PRO A 663 3.20 13.88 -4.27
N HIS A 664 2.96 14.73 -3.27
CA HIS A 664 3.47 14.55 -1.91
C HIS A 664 3.18 13.17 -1.30
N GLY A 665 2.00 12.61 -1.57
CA GLY A 665 1.65 11.24 -1.20
C GLY A 665 1.59 10.34 -2.43
N LEU A 666 2.25 9.17 -2.37
CA LEU A 666 2.24 8.20 -3.47
C LEU A 666 0.84 7.64 -3.70
N ARG A 667 0.31 7.80 -4.92
CA ARG A 667 -1.01 7.33 -5.33
C ARG A 667 -0.96 5.95 -5.98
N LYS A 668 0.09 5.61 -6.73
CA LYS A 668 0.20 4.32 -7.41
C LYS A 668 0.59 3.19 -6.47
N LEU A 669 -0.08 2.04 -6.60
CA LEU A 669 0.18 0.87 -5.75
C LEU A 669 1.57 0.29 -5.99
N SER A 670 2.05 0.32 -7.24
CA SER A 670 3.38 -0.13 -7.64
C SER A 670 4.48 0.73 -7.01
N HIS A 671 4.30 2.05 -6.95
CA HIS A 671 5.22 2.98 -6.31
C HIS A 671 5.22 2.80 -4.79
N GLN A 672 4.04 2.67 -4.17
CA GLN A 672 3.90 2.36 -2.74
C GLN A 672 4.63 1.06 -2.38
N ARG A 673 4.42 0.00 -3.16
CA ARG A 673 5.13 -1.29 -2.99
C ARG A 673 6.64 -1.09 -3.12
N ARG A 674 7.10 -0.46 -4.21
CA ARG A 674 8.51 -0.25 -4.49
C ARG A 674 9.22 0.50 -3.37
N LYS A 675 8.57 1.51 -2.78
CA LYS A 675 9.05 2.23 -1.59
C LYS A 675 9.30 1.26 -0.44
N MET A 676 8.29 0.47 -0.06
CA MET A 676 8.38 -0.44 1.07
C MET A 676 9.42 -1.56 0.85
N GLU A 677 9.50 -2.14 -0.35
CA GLU A 677 10.50 -3.17 -0.68
C GLU A 677 11.93 -2.65 -0.51
N GLU A 678 12.21 -1.47 -1.07
CA GLU A 678 13.53 -0.85 -1.01
C GLU A 678 13.90 -0.42 0.42
N GLU A 679 12.95 0.12 1.17
CA GLU A 679 13.17 0.56 2.55
C GLU A 679 13.39 -0.62 3.50
N LEU A 680 12.57 -1.67 3.43
CA LEU A 680 12.75 -2.88 4.24
C LEU A 680 14.07 -3.57 3.91
N ALA A 681 14.46 -3.64 2.64
CA ALA A 681 15.75 -4.18 2.23
C ALA A 681 16.92 -3.33 2.75
N TRP A 682 16.77 -2.00 2.74
CA TRP A 682 17.73 -1.08 3.33
C TRP A 682 17.92 -1.32 4.83
N PHE A 683 16.81 -1.46 5.57
CA PHE A 683 16.84 -1.75 7.00
C PHE A 683 17.41 -3.14 7.29
N ASP A 684 17.07 -4.16 6.50
CA ASP A 684 17.64 -5.50 6.65
C ASP A 684 19.17 -5.52 6.48
N LYS A 685 19.69 -4.72 5.56
CA LYS A 685 21.13 -4.60 5.30
C LYS A 685 21.85 -3.77 6.36
N HIS A 686 21.31 -2.59 6.68
CA HIS A 686 22.02 -1.60 7.48
C HIS A 686 21.73 -1.69 8.98
N PHE A 687 20.56 -2.19 9.37
CA PHE A 687 20.10 -2.22 10.76
C PHE A 687 19.98 -3.64 11.31
N PHE A 688 19.08 -4.46 10.75
CA PHE A 688 18.81 -5.81 11.27
C PHE A 688 19.93 -6.80 10.95
N LYS A 689 20.80 -6.50 9.98
CA LYS A 689 21.86 -7.39 9.47
C LYS A 689 21.34 -8.77 9.05
N SER A 690 20.09 -8.81 8.64
CA SER A 690 19.32 -9.99 8.23
C SER A 690 19.31 -10.16 6.72
N SER A 691 19.80 -9.18 5.95
CA SER A 691 19.85 -9.24 4.49
C SER A 691 20.60 -10.49 4.06
N ARG A 692 19.86 -11.46 3.54
CA ARG A 692 20.45 -12.49 2.70
C ARG A 692 20.63 -11.84 1.35
N THR A 693 21.83 -11.90 0.79
CA THR A 693 21.99 -11.60 -0.63
C THR A 693 21.21 -12.70 -1.35
N GLU A 694 19.94 -12.44 -1.65
CA GLU A 694 19.31 -13.15 -2.76
C GLU A 694 20.21 -12.89 -3.95
N ASN A 695 20.69 -13.96 -4.56
CA ASN A 695 21.46 -13.82 -5.77
C ASN A 695 20.46 -13.39 -6.83
N GLU A 696 20.28 -12.08 -7.02
CA GLU A 696 19.42 -11.51 -8.07
C GLU A 696 19.82 -12.02 -9.47
N ALA A 697 21.02 -12.61 -9.62
CA ALA A 697 21.43 -13.31 -10.83
C ALA A 697 20.97 -14.77 -10.91
N LEU A 698 20.48 -15.38 -9.81
CA LEU A 698 19.91 -16.72 -9.77
C LEU A 698 18.43 -16.70 -10.16
N LYS A 699 18.18 -16.50 -11.45
CA LYS A 699 16.83 -16.58 -12.03
C LYS A 699 16.26 -17.99 -11.85
N GLU A 700 15.01 -18.11 -11.44
CA GLU A 700 14.28 -19.39 -11.42
C GLU A 700 14.23 -19.99 -12.83
N GLY A 701 14.63 -21.26 -12.98
CA GLY A 701 14.82 -21.92 -14.27
C GLY A 701 16.14 -21.58 -14.98
N SER A 702 17.03 -20.77 -14.39
CA SER A 702 18.38 -20.54 -14.94
C SER A 702 19.26 -21.79 -14.85
N PRO A 703 20.36 -21.88 -15.63
CA PRO A 703 21.32 -22.97 -15.50
C PRO A 703 21.86 -23.18 -14.08
N LEU A 704 21.96 -22.13 -13.26
CA LEU A 704 22.41 -22.24 -11.88
C LEU A 704 21.30 -22.76 -10.95
N ASP A 705 20.04 -22.36 -11.15
CA ASP A 705 18.90 -22.91 -10.40
C ASP A 705 18.66 -24.39 -10.77
N LEU A 706 18.78 -24.70 -12.06
CA LEU A 706 18.74 -26.08 -12.57
C LEU A 706 19.92 -26.91 -12.07
N ALA A 707 21.13 -26.35 -11.95
CA ALA A 707 22.28 -27.04 -11.37
C ALA A 707 22.08 -27.36 -9.88
N LEU A 708 21.37 -26.51 -9.13
CA LEU A 708 20.98 -26.79 -7.75
C LEU A 708 19.91 -27.89 -7.68
N LYS A 709 18.91 -27.84 -8.57
CA LYS A 709 17.85 -28.86 -8.67
C LYS A 709 18.39 -30.23 -9.15
N SER A 710 19.38 -30.23 -10.06
CA SER A 710 19.99 -31.44 -10.65
C SER A 710 20.91 -32.21 -9.71
N GLN A 711 21.20 -31.68 -8.51
CA GLN A 711 21.90 -32.43 -7.46
C GLN A 711 21.13 -33.68 -7.01
N LYS A 712 19.81 -33.72 -7.25
CA LYS A 712 18.95 -34.85 -6.87
C LYS A 712 18.92 -35.97 -7.91
N PHE A 713 19.51 -35.79 -9.09
CA PHE A 713 19.52 -36.80 -10.15
C PHE A 713 20.50 -37.91 -9.84
N ALA A 714 20.17 -39.14 -10.25
CA ALA A 714 21.05 -40.29 -10.02
C ALA A 714 22.35 -40.14 -10.81
N ARG A 715 23.50 -40.39 -10.15
CA ARG A 715 24.82 -40.33 -10.78
C ARG A 715 25.72 -41.46 -10.31
N ASN A 716 26.58 -41.92 -11.22
CA ASN A 716 27.76 -42.73 -10.92
C ASN A 716 29.02 -41.92 -11.23
N GLY A 717 29.66 -41.36 -10.20
CA GLY A 717 30.70 -40.35 -10.39
C GLY A 717 30.14 -39.11 -11.10
N ARG A 718 30.70 -38.78 -12.27
CA ARG A 718 30.25 -37.63 -13.09
C ARG A 718 29.14 -37.98 -14.11
N ALA A 719 28.84 -39.26 -14.31
CA ALA A 719 27.89 -39.73 -15.32
C ALA A 719 26.47 -39.83 -14.76
N TYR A 720 25.49 -39.32 -15.50
CA TYR A 720 24.07 -39.47 -15.16
C TYR A 720 23.62 -40.93 -15.31
N GLY A 721 22.87 -41.43 -14.33
CA GLY A 721 22.28 -42.76 -14.34
C GLY A 721 22.34 -43.48 -12.99
N LEU A 722 21.55 -44.53 -12.86
CA LEU A 722 21.51 -45.43 -11.72
C LEU A 722 22.58 -46.52 -11.86
N VAL A 723 23.11 -47.05 -10.76
CA VAL A 723 24.03 -48.18 -10.80
C VAL A 723 23.29 -49.47 -10.50
N VAL A 724 23.24 -50.39 -11.46
CA VAL A 724 22.66 -51.73 -11.29
C VAL A 724 23.67 -52.76 -11.76
N ASN A 725 23.97 -53.76 -10.91
CA ASN A 725 24.97 -54.80 -11.17
C ASN A 725 26.34 -54.23 -11.64
N GLY A 726 26.76 -53.10 -11.04
CA GLY A 726 28.02 -52.42 -11.37
C GLY A 726 28.03 -51.68 -12.72
N LYS A 727 26.88 -51.54 -13.39
CA LYS A 727 26.73 -50.84 -14.67
C LYS A 727 25.82 -49.61 -14.50
N THR A 728 26.21 -48.50 -15.12
CA THR A 728 25.39 -47.26 -15.14
C THR A 728 24.29 -47.38 -16.17
N ILE A 729 23.04 -47.22 -15.75
CA ILE A 729 21.84 -47.34 -16.58
C ILE A 729 20.99 -46.05 -16.54
N PRO A 730 20.06 -45.83 -17.48
CA PRO A 730 19.20 -44.65 -17.47
C PRO A 730 18.31 -44.55 -16.22
N GLU A 731 18.17 -43.34 -15.68
CA GLU A 731 17.15 -43.00 -14.67
C GLU A 731 15.81 -42.74 -15.38
N THR A 732 14.71 -43.32 -14.88
CA THR A 732 13.36 -43.14 -15.42
C THR A 732 12.46 -42.33 -14.48
N VAL A 733 11.46 -41.66 -15.06
CA VAL A 733 10.39 -40.94 -14.35
C VAL A 733 9.03 -41.27 -14.92
N ILE A 734 7.98 -41.17 -14.11
CA ILE A 734 6.62 -41.46 -14.56
C ILE A 734 6.11 -40.29 -15.44
N TRP A 735 5.63 -40.62 -16.64
CA TRP A 735 4.96 -39.70 -17.54
C TRP A 735 3.79 -40.42 -18.22
N SER A 736 2.58 -39.88 -18.06
CA SER A 736 1.35 -40.43 -18.66
C SER A 736 1.14 -41.94 -18.44
N GLY A 737 1.48 -42.44 -17.25
CA GLY A 737 1.29 -43.86 -16.88
C GLY A 737 2.38 -44.81 -17.39
N VAL A 738 3.47 -44.30 -17.99
CA VAL A 738 4.64 -45.08 -18.41
C VAL A 738 5.90 -44.46 -17.80
N GLU A 739 6.92 -45.27 -17.49
CA GLU A 739 8.21 -44.74 -17.06
C GLU A 739 9.05 -44.37 -18.28
N VAL A 740 9.53 -43.13 -18.35
CA VAL A 740 10.32 -42.60 -19.46
C VAL A 740 11.70 -42.22 -18.95
N GLY A 741 12.73 -42.48 -19.75
CA GLY A 741 14.08 -41.99 -19.46
C GLY A 741 14.08 -40.48 -19.23
N ARG A 742 14.58 -40.04 -18.07
CA ARG A 742 14.71 -38.62 -17.70
C ARG A 742 15.47 -37.82 -18.77
N PHE A 743 16.45 -38.49 -19.38
CA PHE A 743 17.31 -38.00 -20.45
C PHE A 743 17.30 -38.95 -21.65
N GLU A 744 17.79 -38.47 -22.80
CA GLU A 744 18.30 -39.33 -23.87
C GLU A 744 19.40 -40.24 -23.29
N VAL A 745 19.57 -41.45 -23.82
CA VAL A 745 20.61 -42.36 -23.32
C VAL A 745 21.97 -41.72 -23.52
N THR A 746 22.77 -41.65 -22.46
CA THR A 746 24.07 -41.00 -22.51
C THR A 746 25.17 -41.93 -23.04
N ARG A 747 26.27 -41.34 -23.50
CA ARG A 747 27.46 -42.08 -23.94
C ARG A 747 28.04 -42.99 -22.86
N ALA A 748 28.03 -42.54 -21.59
CA ALA A 748 28.48 -43.37 -20.48
C ALA A 748 27.55 -44.56 -20.19
N GLN A 749 26.23 -44.37 -20.30
CA GLN A 749 25.26 -45.46 -20.19
C GLN A 749 25.45 -46.46 -21.35
N TRP A 750 25.70 -45.98 -22.57
CA TRP A 750 25.97 -46.85 -23.71
C TRP A 750 27.29 -47.62 -23.57
N LYS A 751 28.37 -46.99 -23.08
CA LYS A 751 29.65 -47.67 -22.77
C LYS A 751 29.49 -48.80 -21.75
N ALA A 752 28.53 -48.67 -20.83
CA ALA A 752 28.25 -49.72 -19.86
C ALA A 752 27.73 -51.00 -20.54
N TYR A 753 26.95 -50.85 -21.61
CA TYR A 753 26.47 -51.91 -22.50
C TYR A 753 27.57 -52.43 -23.44
N ASP A 754 28.26 -51.53 -24.13
CA ASP A 754 29.30 -51.84 -25.10
C ASP A 754 30.66 -51.30 -24.61
N PRO A 755 31.47 -52.15 -23.94
CA PRO A 755 32.79 -51.74 -23.47
C PRO A 755 33.76 -51.36 -24.58
N ALA A 756 33.49 -51.70 -25.85
CA ALA A 756 34.32 -51.30 -26.99
C ALA A 756 33.96 -49.90 -27.52
N PHE A 757 32.87 -49.30 -27.08
CA PHE A 757 32.50 -47.93 -27.44
C PHE A 757 33.53 -46.94 -26.89
N HIS A 758 34.04 -46.01 -27.67
CA HIS A 758 34.97 -44.98 -27.18
C HIS A 758 34.34 -43.61 -27.38
N PHE A 759 34.47 -42.75 -26.37
CA PHE A 759 34.01 -41.37 -26.43
C PHE A 759 35.06 -40.46 -25.77
N GLU A 760 35.10 -39.21 -26.22
CA GLU A 760 36.06 -38.22 -25.72
C GLU A 760 35.82 -37.93 -24.21
N PRO A 761 36.88 -37.89 -23.38
CA PRO A 761 36.75 -37.54 -21.97
C PRO A 761 36.02 -36.20 -21.78
N GLY A 762 35.07 -36.14 -20.84
CA GLY A 762 34.22 -34.97 -20.63
C GLY A 762 32.91 -34.98 -21.43
N THR A 763 32.69 -35.98 -22.30
CA THR A 763 31.44 -36.15 -23.07
C THR A 763 30.54 -37.28 -22.56
N GLU A 764 30.77 -37.74 -21.33
CA GLU A 764 30.05 -38.86 -20.69
C GLU A 764 28.52 -38.68 -20.72
N ASN A 765 28.07 -37.43 -20.54
CA ASN A 765 26.66 -37.03 -20.43
C ASN A 765 26.07 -36.49 -21.74
N TYR A 766 26.79 -36.60 -22.86
CA TYR A 766 26.23 -36.30 -24.16
C TYR A 766 25.34 -37.46 -24.58
N PRO A 767 24.30 -37.21 -25.39
CA PRO A 767 23.49 -38.29 -25.95
C PRO A 767 24.38 -39.24 -26.75
N VAL A 768 24.12 -40.54 -26.64
CA VAL A 768 24.68 -41.50 -27.58
C VAL A 768 24.05 -41.26 -28.96
N ASN A 769 24.88 -41.28 -29.98
CA ASN A 769 24.52 -40.88 -31.32
C ASN A 769 25.22 -41.75 -32.36
N GLY A 770 24.79 -41.72 -33.63
CA GLY A 770 25.43 -42.53 -34.68
C GLY A 770 25.08 -44.01 -34.62
N ILE A 771 24.00 -44.37 -33.93
CA ILE A 771 23.59 -45.75 -33.70
C ILE A 771 22.49 -46.16 -34.67
N SER A 772 22.52 -47.42 -35.11
CA SER A 772 21.42 -48.01 -35.88
C SER A 772 20.26 -48.43 -34.98
N PHE A 773 19.06 -48.51 -35.56
CA PHE A 773 17.88 -49.01 -34.87
C PHE A 773 18.07 -50.39 -34.25
N GLU A 774 18.77 -51.30 -34.94
CA GLU A 774 19.07 -52.64 -34.41
C GLU A 774 20.03 -52.60 -33.22
N GLN A 775 20.98 -51.66 -33.19
CA GLN A 775 21.81 -51.44 -32.02
C GLN A 775 20.99 -50.90 -30.85
N ALA A 776 20.08 -49.95 -31.09
CA ALA A 776 19.18 -49.41 -30.08
C ALA A 776 18.27 -50.51 -29.48
N LYS A 777 17.72 -51.40 -30.32
CA LYS A 777 16.94 -52.56 -29.87
C LYS A 777 17.75 -53.53 -29.02
N LYS A 778 19.00 -53.81 -29.41
CA LYS A 778 19.88 -54.68 -28.61
C LYS A 778 20.23 -54.05 -27.27
N TYR A 779 20.41 -52.72 -27.22
CA TYR A 779 20.63 -52.00 -25.97
C TYR A 779 19.44 -52.12 -25.02
N VAL A 780 18.21 -51.87 -25.48
CA VAL A 780 17.03 -52.00 -24.59
C VAL A 780 16.81 -53.44 -24.16
N ALA A 781 17.04 -54.43 -25.03
CA ALA A 781 16.95 -55.84 -24.67
C ALA A 781 18.01 -56.24 -23.62
N TRP A 782 19.24 -55.73 -23.76
CA TRP A 782 20.28 -55.90 -22.75
C TRP A 782 19.91 -55.21 -21.44
N LEU A 783 19.39 -54.00 -21.49
CA LEU A 783 18.99 -53.22 -20.32
C LEU A 783 17.88 -53.93 -19.54
N SER A 784 16.89 -54.47 -20.25
CA SER A 784 15.82 -55.30 -19.66
C SER A 784 16.37 -56.55 -19.00
N LYS A 785 17.32 -57.24 -19.65
CA LYS A 785 17.97 -58.43 -19.08
C LYS A 785 18.83 -58.09 -17.85
N LEU A 786 19.53 -56.97 -17.87
CA LEU A 786 20.42 -56.54 -16.79
C LEU A 786 19.65 -56.16 -15.52
N THR A 787 18.50 -55.52 -15.68
CA THR A 787 17.69 -54.95 -14.58
C THR A 787 16.55 -55.86 -14.13
N GLY A 788 16.08 -56.75 -15.00
CA GLY A 788 14.85 -57.52 -14.80
C GLY A 788 13.56 -56.72 -15.05
N ASP A 789 13.66 -55.45 -15.43
CA ASP A 789 12.52 -54.61 -15.80
C ASP A 789 12.28 -54.64 -17.31
N ASN A 790 11.06 -54.33 -17.76
CA ASN A 790 10.73 -54.32 -19.19
C ASN A 790 11.01 -52.95 -19.82
N TYR A 791 12.23 -52.76 -20.33
CA TYR A 791 12.62 -51.60 -21.14
C TYR A 791 12.38 -51.85 -22.63
N TYR A 792 11.91 -50.82 -23.33
CA TYR A 792 11.61 -50.85 -24.75
C TYR A 792 11.87 -49.49 -25.43
N LEU A 793 11.97 -49.51 -26.75
CA LEU A 793 11.93 -48.29 -27.57
C LEU A 793 10.46 -47.88 -27.76
N PRO A 794 10.11 -46.60 -27.65
CA PRO A 794 8.72 -46.16 -27.74
C PRO A 794 8.11 -46.50 -29.11
N ALA A 795 6.81 -46.81 -29.11
CA ALA A 795 6.05 -46.84 -30.35
C ALA A 795 5.97 -45.42 -30.97
N GLU A 796 5.83 -45.34 -32.30
CA GLU A 796 5.77 -44.05 -33.01
C GLU A 796 4.74 -43.07 -32.40
N GLU A 797 3.56 -43.55 -32.00
CA GLU A 797 2.53 -42.69 -31.38
C GLU A 797 2.92 -42.21 -29.97
N GLU A 798 3.57 -43.06 -29.17
CA GLU A 798 4.04 -42.71 -27.81
C GLU A 798 5.15 -41.66 -27.89
N ALA A 799 6.11 -41.86 -28.81
CA ALA A 799 7.18 -40.92 -29.07
C ALA A 799 6.64 -39.57 -29.54
N ARG A 800 5.67 -39.55 -30.48
CA ARG A 800 5.08 -38.29 -30.97
C ARG A 800 4.37 -37.49 -29.88
N LYS A 801 3.63 -38.16 -28.98
CA LYS A 801 2.96 -37.49 -27.86
C LYS A 801 3.95 -36.83 -26.91
N LEU A 802 5.06 -37.50 -26.62
CA LEU A 802 6.11 -36.96 -25.76
C LEU A 802 6.84 -35.79 -26.44
N LEU A 803 7.23 -35.96 -27.70
CA LEU A 803 7.97 -34.96 -28.48
C LEU A 803 7.14 -33.71 -28.79
N ALA A 804 5.80 -33.81 -28.82
CA ALA A 804 4.91 -32.66 -29.00
C ALA A 804 4.98 -31.65 -27.85
N LEU A 805 5.53 -32.03 -26.70
CA LEU A 805 5.74 -31.12 -25.56
C LEU A 805 6.98 -30.23 -25.75
N ALA A 806 7.86 -30.53 -26.71
CA ALA A 806 9.12 -29.80 -26.91
C ALA A 806 8.93 -28.28 -27.09
N GLY A 807 9.82 -27.50 -26.48
CA GLY A 807 9.77 -26.03 -26.49
C GLY A 807 10.61 -25.42 -27.62
N ALA A 808 10.38 -24.13 -27.90
CA ALA A 808 11.08 -23.41 -28.99
C ALA A 808 12.55 -23.06 -28.69
N GLN A 809 13.06 -23.30 -27.47
CA GLN A 809 14.40 -22.91 -27.02
C GLN A 809 15.37 -24.09 -26.83
N ASP A 810 15.15 -25.22 -27.48
CA ASP A 810 16.01 -26.41 -27.41
C ASP A 810 17.23 -26.33 -28.36
N ASN A 811 18.11 -27.37 -28.32
CA ASN A 811 19.32 -27.49 -29.16
C ASN A 811 18.98 -27.59 -30.65
N THR A 812 18.62 -26.50 -31.31
CA THR A 812 18.22 -26.48 -32.72
C THR A 812 19.22 -25.69 -33.54
N LEU A 813 19.08 -25.76 -34.87
CA LEU A 813 19.88 -24.94 -35.77
C LEU A 813 19.68 -23.43 -35.49
N ASP A 814 18.48 -23.03 -35.08
CA ASP A 814 18.11 -21.66 -34.70
C ASP A 814 18.89 -21.19 -33.47
N TYR A 815 19.07 -22.06 -32.47
CA TYR A 815 19.88 -21.78 -31.29
C TYR A 815 21.35 -21.53 -31.67
N TRP A 816 21.92 -22.35 -32.55
CA TRP A 816 23.31 -22.19 -33.01
C TRP A 816 23.51 -20.98 -33.93
N ALA A 817 22.51 -20.60 -34.72
CA ALA A 817 22.56 -19.43 -35.58
C ALA A 817 22.31 -18.12 -34.81
N GLY A 818 21.63 -18.16 -33.66
CA GLY A 818 21.28 -16.99 -32.86
C GLY A 818 20.05 -16.21 -33.36
N TYR A 819 19.33 -16.74 -34.34
CA TYR A 819 18.09 -16.18 -34.89
C TYR A 819 17.22 -17.29 -35.50
N PRO A 820 15.91 -17.07 -35.72
CA PRO A 820 15.06 -18.04 -36.41
C PRO A 820 15.53 -18.26 -37.85
N VAL A 821 16.09 -19.44 -38.15
CA VAL A 821 16.76 -19.73 -39.43
C VAL A 821 15.72 -20.03 -40.51
N ASN A 822 15.87 -19.39 -41.68
CA ASN A 822 15.03 -19.67 -42.85
C ASN A 822 15.52 -20.92 -43.62
N TYR A 823 14.77 -21.36 -44.63
CA TYR A 823 15.09 -22.61 -45.35
C TYR A 823 16.43 -22.58 -46.12
N ASP A 824 16.81 -21.46 -46.72
CA ASP A 824 18.02 -21.36 -47.54
C ASP A 824 19.27 -21.19 -46.67
N ASP A 825 19.18 -20.41 -45.61
CA ASP A 825 20.24 -20.27 -44.60
C ASP A 825 20.54 -21.62 -43.93
N ALA A 826 19.51 -22.43 -43.67
CA ALA A 826 19.70 -23.77 -43.10
C ALA A 826 20.59 -24.66 -43.99
N LYS A 827 20.45 -24.58 -45.32
CA LYS A 827 21.30 -25.36 -46.25
C LYS A 827 22.76 -24.92 -46.21
N LEU A 828 23.00 -23.61 -46.19
CA LEU A 828 24.35 -23.05 -46.12
C LEU A 828 25.04 -23.38 -44.79
N LEU A 829 24.27 -23.34 -43.68
CA LEU A 829 24.77 -23.71 -42.36
C LEU A 829 25.09 -25.20 -42.27
N ILE A 830 24.29 -26.09 -42.87
CA ILE A 830 24.59 -27.54 -42.92
C ILE A 830 25.93 -27.80 -43.64
N GLU A 831 26.21 -27.12 -44.75
CA GLU A 831 27.50 -27.24 -45.44
C GLU A 831 28.67 -26.75 -44.58
N ALA A 832 28.47 -25.67 -43.80
CA ALA A 832 29.47 -25.14 -42.88
C ALA A 832 29.72 -26.10 -41.70
N ILE A 833 28.67 -26.70 -41.14
CA ILE A 833 28.74 -27.71 -40.06
C ILE A 833 29.53 -28.94 -40.54
N GLY A 834 29.35 -29.36 -41.80
CA GLY A 834 30.11 -30.47 -42.40
C GLY A 834 31.62 -30.26 -42.45
N ARG A 835 32.12 -29.02 -42.27
CA ARG A 835 33.56 -28.70 -42.23
C ARG A 835 34.17 -28.83 -40.83
N LEU A 836 33.35 -29.07 -39.79
CA LEU A 836 33.84 -29.27 -38.43
C LEU A 836 34.56 -30.62 -38.31
N LYS A 837 35.72 -30.64 -37.65
CA LYS A 837 36.61 -31.82 -37.58
C LYS A 837 36.05 -33.00 -36.76
N SER A 838 34.96 -32.82 -36.01
CA SER A 838 34.39 -33.84 -35.12
C SER A 838 32.99 -34.26 -35.56
N ARG A 839 32.72 -35.58 -35.56
CA ARG A 839 31.37 -36.11 -35.87
C ARG A 839 30.40 -35.77 -34.75
N GLY A 840 29.25 -35.17 -35.08
CA GLY A 840 28.27 -34.72 -34.08
C GLY A 840 28.69 -33.48 -33.30
N ALA A 841 29.42 -32.55 -33.94
CA ALA A 841 30.00 -31.37 -33.30
C ALA A 841 29.00 -30.45 -32.58
N LEU A 842 27.70 -30.53 -32.91
CA LEU A 842 26.65 -29.70 -32.32
C LEU A 842 25.90 -30.37 -31.16
N LEU A 843 26.31 -31.58 -30.77
CA LEU A 843 25.72 -32.24 -29.60
C LEU A 843 26.09 -31.48 -28.33
N LEU A 844 25.14 -31.40 -27.40
CA LEU A 844 25.33 -30.79 -26.09
C LEU A 844 25.01 -31.84 -25.00
N PRO A 845 25.43 -31.61 -23.75
CA PRO A 845 24.99 -32.44 -22.62
C PRO A 845 23.46 -32.53 -22.54
N VAL A 846 22.94 -33.69 -22.13
CA VAL A 846 21.50 -33.98 -22.14
C VAL A 846 20.66 -33.10 -21.18
N ASP A 847 21.29 -32.42 -20.23
CA ASP A 847 20.68 -31.54 -19.22
C ASP A 847 20.84 -30.04 -19.53
N ARG A 848 21.31 -29.72 -20.74
CA ARG A 848 21.68 -28.34 -21.10
C ARG A 848 20.50 -27.36 -21.13
N PHE A 849 19.30 -27.83 -21.48
CA PHE A 849 18.10 -27.00 -21.68
C PHE A 849 17.09 -27.22 -20.55
N ILE A 850 16.13 -26.30 -20.43
CA ILE A 850 15.10 -26.33 -19.38
C ILE A 850 14.21 -27.57 -19.57
N PRO A 851 13.84 -28.30 -18.51
CA PRO A 851 12.97 -29.46 -18.65
C PRO A 851 11.56 -29.06 -19.06
N VAL A 852 10.88 -29.98 -19.73
CA VAL A 852 9.58 -29.73 -20.39
C VAL A 852 8.38 -30.13 -19.51
N THR A 853 8.62 -30.90 -18.45
CA THR A 853 7.56 -31.39 -17.54
C THR A 853 7.96 -31.19 -16.08
N ASP A 854 6.97 -31.16 -15.19
CA ASP A 854 7.18 -31.07 -13.73
C ASP A 854 8.01 -32.23 -13.16
N ASN A 855 8.00 -33.38 -13.85
CA ASN A 855 8.84 -34.53 -13.52
C ASN A 855 10.28 -34.41 -14.02
N LEU A 856 10.66 -33.24 -14.56
CA LEU A 856 12.00 -32.88 -15.04
C LEU A 856 12.50 -33.82 -16.15
N ILE A 857 11.77 -33.89 -17.27
CA ILE A 857 12.18 -34.60 -18.51
C ILE A 857 12.91 -33.62 -19.44
N PHE A 858 14.09 -34.02 -19.94
CA PHE A 858 14.99 -33.17 -20.71
C PHE A 858 15.27 -33.69 -22.13
N GLY A 859 15.70 -32.78 -23.01
CA GLY A 859 16.24 -33.11 -24.33
C GLY A 859 15.19 -33.52 -25.37
N LEU A 860 13.95 -33.05 -25.26
CA LEU A 860 12.86 -33.45 -26.17
C LEU A 860 12.87 -32.73 -27.52
N GLY A 861 13.55 -31.58 -27.64
CA GLY A 861 13.40 -30.69 -28.80
C GLY A 861 14.65 -30.42 -29.64
N GLY A 862 15.74 -31.20 -29.55
CA GLY A 862 16.83 -30.94 -30.50
C GLY A 862 18.21 -31.55 -30.30
N ASN A 863 18.52 -32.37 -29.31
CA ASN A 863 19.89 -32.92 -29.26
C ASN A 863 20.09 -34.00 -30.35
N VAL A 864 19.33 -35.09 -30.28
CA VAL A 864 19.26 -36.10 -31.33
C VAL A 864 17.81 -36.41 -31.69
N ALA A 865 17.58 -36.82 -32.94
CA ALA A 865 16.34 -37.51 -33.25
C ALA A 865 16.36 -38.89 -32.59
N GLU A 866 15.23 -39.31 -32.01
CA GLU A 866 15.15 -40.54 -31.22
C GLU A 866 14.58 -41.68 -32.06
N TRP A 867 15.18 -42.88 -31.95
CA TRP A 867 14.63 -44.09 -32.56
C TRP A 867 13.28 -44.48 -31.94
N ALA A 868 12.24 -44.56 -32.76
CA ALA A 868 10.95 -45.12 -32.42
C ALA A 868 10.62 -46.36 -33.28
N VAL A 869 9.73 -47.21 -32.77
CA VAL A 869 9.25 -48.41 -33.47
C VAL A 869 8.00 -48.06 -34.28
N GLY A 870 8.09 -48.20 -35.60
CA GLY A 870 6.97 -47.99 -36.51
C GLY A 870 5.98 -49.17 -36.54
N PRO A 871 4.81 -49.02 -37.19
CA PRO A 871 3.74 -50.03 -37.20
C PRO A 871 4.17 -51.42 -37.73
N ASN A 872 5.17 -51.45 -38.62
CA ASN A 872 5.68 -52.68 -39.23
C ASN A 872 6.91 -53.25 -38.50
N GLY A 873 7.24 -52.74 -37.30
CA GLY A 873 8.42 -53.15 -36.52
C GLY A 873 9.76 -52.59 -37.02
N GLN A 874 9.74 -51.73 -38.04
CA GLN A 874 10.92 -51.03 -38.55
C GLN A 874 11.21 -49.75 -37.73
N GLY A 875 12.48 -49.38 -37.66
CA GLY A 875 12.91 -48.18 -36.94
C GLY A 875 12.66 -46.91 -37.71
N LYS A 876 12.16 -45.89 -37.01
CA LYS A 876 11.93 -44.56 -37.57
C LYS A 876 12.50 -43.50 -36.62
N PRO A 877 13.43 -42.63 -37.07
CA PRO A 877 13.88 -41.52 -36.25
C PRO A 877 12.75 -40.47 -36.18
N LEU A 878 12.43 -40.02 -34.97
CA LEU A 878 11.40 -39.02 -34.71
C LEU A 878 11.95 -37.87 -33.85
N GLY A 879 11.41 -36.67 -34.04
CA GLY A 879 11.81 -35.49 -33.29
C GLY A 879 12.89 -34.66 -33.97
N LEU A 880 13.13 -33.47 -33.40
CA LEU A 880 14.14 -32.55 -33.88
C LEU A 880 15.55 -33.01 -33.46
N SER A 881 16.56 -32.45 -34.10
CA SER A 881 17.98 -32.67 -33.78
C SER A 881 18.75 -31.36 -33.97
N ALA A 882 20.04 -31.33 -33.65
CA ALA A 882 20.81 -30.09 -33.62
C ALA A 882 20.98 -29.43 -35.00
N VAL A 883 20.64 -30.16 -36.06
CA VAL A 883 20.66 -29.70 -37.45
C VAL A 883 19.27 -29.38 -38.01
N HIS A 884 18.22 -29.48 -37.21
CA HIS A 884 16.84 -29.11 -37.57
C HIS A 884 16.47 -27.72 -37.05
N ARG A 885 15.60 -27.03 -37.78
CA ARG A 885 15.01 -25.74 -37.39
C ARG A 885 13.89 -25.92 -36.35
N ALA A 886 13.72 -24.98 -35.44
CA ALA A 886 12.70 -25.07 -34.37
C ALA A 886 11.25 -25.06 -34.90
N ALA A 887 11.00 -24.35 -36.01
CA ALA A 887 9.65 -24.20 -36.60
C ALA A 887 9.28 -25.26 -37.66
N SER A 888 10.04 -26.35 -37.84
CA SER A 888 9.74 -27.34 -38.88
C SER A 888 8.55 -28.24 -38.51
N LYS A 889 7.33 -27.84 -38.89
CA LYS A 889 6.15 -28.72 -38.86
C LYS A 889 5.97 -29.56 -40.14
N GLU A 890 6.80 -29.37 -41.16
CA GLU A 890 6.73 -30.11 -42.44
C GLU A 890 8.00 -30.93 -42.69
N ALA A 891 7.76 -32.23 -42.97
CA ALA A 891 8.67 -33.27 -43.48
C ALA A 891 10.07 -33.37 -42.84
N TYR A 892 10.15 -34.21 -41.80
CA TYR A 892 11.38 -34.80 -41.25
C TYR A 892 12.19 -35.51 -42.34
N ALA A 893 13.10 -34.79 -42.99
CA ALA A 893 14.27 -35.45 -43.53
C ALA A 893 15.00 -36.09 -42.34
N PRO A 894 15.31 -37.40 -42.36
CA PRO A 894 16.07 -38.01 -41.27
C PRO A 894 17.41 -37.27 -41.16
N PRO A 895 17.80 -36.84 -39.94
CA PRO A 895 19.08 -36.18 -39.80
C PRO A 895 20.19 -37.18 -40.12
N PRO A 896 21.42 -36.71 -40.39
CA PRO A 896 22.57 -37.59 -40.51
C PRO A 896 22.66 -38.55 -39.31
N ALA A 897 23.16 -39.76 -39.53
CA ALA A 897 23.14 -40.82 -38.52
C ALA A 897 23.78 -40.39 -37.19
N GLU A 898 24.80 -39.54 -37.23
CA GLU A 898 25.46 -38.93 -36.09
C GLU A 898 24.60 -37.97 -35.25
N TYR A 899 23.38 -37.63 -35.67
CA TYR A 899 22.39 -36.89 -34.90
C TYR A 899 21.14 -37.73 -34.61
N ILE A 900 21.26 -39.06 -34.70
CA ILE A 900 20.23 -40.03 -34.31
C ILE A 900 20.71 -40.82 -33.10
N GLY A 901 19.87 -40.88 -32.05
CA GLY A 901 20.11 -41.62 -30.83
C GLY A 901 18.85 -42.32 -30.33
N LEU A 902 18.73 -42.50 -29.01
CA LEU A 902 17.58 -43.19 -28.41
C LEU A 902 17.24 -42.67 -27.01
N ARG A 903 15.97 -42.84 -26.66
CA ARG A 903 15.46 -42.79 -25.29
C ARG A 903 14.77 -44.12 -24.97
N VAL A 904 14.85 -44.51 -23.71
CA VAL A 904 14.23 -45.75 -23.24
C VAL A 904 12.91 -45.46 -22.53
N PHE A 905 11.94 -46.32 -22.78
CA PHE A 905 10.70 -46.39 -22.04
C PHE A 905 10.73 -47.67 -21.21
N LYS A 906 10.12 -47.64 -20.04
CA LYS A 906 10.00 -48.78 -19.13
C LYS A 906 8.54 -48.99 -18.79
N GLN A 907 8.11 -50.23 -18.88
CA GLN A 907 6.78 -50.58 -18.44
C GLN A 907 6.74 -50.55 -16.90
N PRO A 908 5.79 -49.83 -16.28
CA PRO A 908 5.65 -49.83 -14.83
C PRO A 908 5.45 -51.27 -14.35
N LYS A 909 6.11 -51.63 -13.25
CA LYS A 909 5.79 -52.88 -12.56
C LYS A 909 4.33 -52.78 -12.09
N LYS A 910 3.48 -53.70 -12.55
CA LYS A 910 2.08 -53.79 -12.11
C LYS A 910 1.98 -54.08 -10.62
#